data_AF-A0A7C5N2Y4-F1
#
_entry.id   AF-A0A7C5N2Y4-F1
#
_cell.length_a   1.000
_cell.length_b   1.000
_cell.length_c   1.000
_cell.angle_alpha   90.00
_cell.angle_beta   90.00
_cell.angle_gamma   90.00
#
_symmetry.space_group_name_H-M   'P 1'
#
loop_
_entity.id
_entity.type
_entity.pdbx_description
1 polymer ?
#
loop_
_entity_poly.entity_id
_entity_poly.type
_entity_poly.pdbx_seq_one_letter_code
_entity_poly.pdbx_strand_id
1 'polypeptide(L)'
;ETGLLEPANPPLRLDLGCGDSKPDGYVGIDKEPFEGVDWVWDIERGGIPAYDGTVDEVRAVHFLEHCADPDFIMREIWRVLRPGGRLVFEVPSTKGEGAAAHPEHRSFWNKSSFAFWTNEDLLEGRPRFEVVELEEWGDPPRVYVSGVLRKPEDVEKALVDVEWLDPPEDADKARVGPGSRFTPARPELAGLTEIFRIDRLWEWAKDRLPVAVEPKWNGLRVIVEKRGRRVRMWTEGRPSENLFERMPEGFRRALERIGGDWLADADLGIVKGGRRVPRPALMKLLGRRPEFEEGEYPVLTVFDLPYWNGHLGNRPFREREEKTREWVKEAGESRYVAKSPVRYARSREELVRAVRWAFGHDRSEGAVAKAADSPYPTGATDDWSKIKKVAELKVIVLDKKRVAGGGWNYRGGLEPSVGDDWENVRELDGKKYVDLGWSYNTRVEADVGDIVTVKVLEIIPDDDKRRLVWLGAQVQDKDEGRETPYTTRQAIDIARRAGVLQKAAHPGEEGETNATRAARFWRDNWQRMFPTSGRGRFVYHHHWRGLDEDETGLSDEELLRTDHSVHGDLRFSSRGDTLWGFTVFLGTTEENRRAGGDRLVAISGDAKLRGTFKLAQPRAWLNVGVRRPLVVEPGGVGSTSRKWSKFFAVDRGTYRVGVWNRHFVEVFLDGRRLKGRYIIQAMPAPGGQRVWLITKPRDQRPYAETHDLDDVVKSLKRDGHEFLVWARPGERPRLIDLRKADVEKGDEDVETVEKSYEVTFAKVDGDRQLVTGVVLEPDTVDAHGDVVSREEIEQAAHRFLVRSRLVGLQHRRRAPAEVVESYIAPRDFELGGGRVKEGSWVMTVHVRDADLWKAIKEGRYTGFSIGGTGVRVDAE
;
A
#
# COMPACT_ATOMS: atom_id res chain seq x y z
N GLU A 1 51.71 21.59 3.37
CA GLU A 1 50.93 22.23 2.30
C GLU A 1 50.95 21.27 1.11
N THR A 2 49.87 20.58 0.75
CA THR A 2 48.67 21.11 0.14
C THR A 2 47.43 20.29 0.54
N GLY A 3 46.35 21.00 0.85
CA GLY A 3 45.10 20.43 1.33
C GLY A 3 44.33 19.67 0.25
N LEU A 4 43.78 18.52 0.65
CA LEU A 4 42.66 17.91 -0.02
C LEU A 4 41.39 18.50 0.60
N LEU A 5 40.79 19.47 -0.09
CA LEU A 5 39.42 19.91 0.19
C LEU A 5 38.49 18.76 -0.17
N GLU A 6 37.83 18.17 0.82
CA GLU A 6 36.67 17.31 0.59
C GLU A 6 35.55 18.13 -0.07
N PRO A 7 34.74 17.56 -0.97
CA PRO A 7 33.51 18.21 -1.38
C PRO A 7 32.50 18.08 -0.23
N ALA A 8 32.52 19.04 0.70
CA ALA A 8 31.40 19.25 1.60
C ALA A 8 30.17 19.55 0.74
N ASN A 9 29.05 18.84 0.97
CA ASN A 9 27.76 19.32 0.50
C ASN A 9 27.62 20.78 0.99
N PRO A 10 27.18 21.72 0.14
CA PRO A 10 27.02 23.10 0.57
C PRO A 10 26.04 23.16 1.77
N PRO A 11 26.32 24.02 2.77
CA PRO A 11 25.44 24.17 3.94
C PRO A 11 24.04 24.59 3.49
N LEU A 12 23.01 23.93 4.01
CA LEU A 12 21.62 24.25 3.67
C LEU A 12 21.20 25.48 4.49
N ARG A 13 20.92 26.59 3.80
CA ARG A 13 20.44 27.84 4.38
C ARG A 13 19.05 28.17 3.84
N LEU A 14 18.13 28.55 4.72
CA LEU A 14 16.74 28.86 4.35
C LEU A 14 16.44 30.33 4.58
N ASP A 15 15.68 30.96 3.68
CA ASP A 15 15.15 32.32 3.85
C ASP A 15 13.61 32.26 3.86
N LEU A 16 13.01 32.59 5.01
CA LEU A 16 11.57 32.48 5.24
C LEU A 16 10.89 33.80 4.90
N GLY A 17 9.83 33.76 4.08
CA GLY A 17 9.16 34.95 3.59
C GLY A 17 10.05 35.76 2.64
N CYS A 18 10.82 35.08 1.79
CA CYS A 18 11.86 35.70 0.99
C CYS A 18 11.35 36.70 -0.06
N GLY A 19 10.05 36.67 -0.39
CA GLY A 19 9.48 37.52 -1.42
C GLY A 19 10.20 37.40 -2.77
N ASP A 20 10.43 38.53 -3.42
CA ASP A 20 11.23 38.66 -4.63
C ASP A 20 12.73 38.92 -4.38
N SER A 21 13.13 38.97 -3.10
CA SER A 21 14.42 39.52 -2.65
C SER A 21 15.25 38.48 -1.87
N LYS A 22 15.26 37.23 -2.34
CA LYS A 22 16.05 36.14 -1.77
C LYS A 22 17.56 36.37 -1.94
N PRO A 23 18.38 36.35 -0.86
CA PRO A 23 19.84 36.46 -0.96
C PRO A 23 20.50 35.23 -1.61
N ASP A 24 21.64 35.47 -2.27
CA ASP A 24 22.46 34.40 -2.85
C ASP A 24 22.89 33.36 -1.79
N GLY A 25 22.77 32.07 -2.14
CA GLY A 25 23.16 30.96 -1.27
C GLY A 25 22.08 30.51 -0.28
N TYR A 26 20.88 31.09 -0.32
CA TYR A 26 19.70 30.61 0.41
C TYR A 26 18.72 29.88 -0.50
N VAL A 27 17.99 28.94 0.08
CA VAL A 27 16.75 28.40 -0.47
C VAL A 27 15.59 29.23 0.07
N GLY A 28 14.86 29.89 -0.84
CA GLY A 28 13.80 30.82 -0.51
C GLY A 28 12.45 30.12 -0.38
N ILE A 29 11.74 30.42 0.71
CA ILE A 29 10.43 29.86 1.02
C ILE A 29 9.43 30.99 1.15
N ASP A 30 8.39 30.96 0.34
CA ASP A 30 7.29 31.92 0.43
C ASP A 30 5.96 31.23 0.09
N LYS A 31 4.86 31.72 0.63
CA LYS A 31 3.52 31.20 0.32
C LYS A 31 3.06 31.64 -1.07
N GLU A 32 3.59 32.76 -1.57
CA GLU A 32 3.30 33.30 -2.90
C GLU A 32 4.44 32.98 -3.89
N PRO A 33 4.14 32.75 -5.18
CA PRO A 33 5.13 32.34 -6.18
C PRO A 33 5.89 33.53 -6.79
N PHE A 34 6.59 34.34 -5.98
CA PHE A 34 7.42 35.45 -6.47
C PHE A 34 8.66 34.97 -7.24
N GLU A 35 9.23 35.85 -8.06
CA GLU A 35 10.47 35.58 -8.79
C GLU A 35 11.63 35.42 -7.80
N GLY A 36 12.26 34.24 -7.78
CA GLY A 36 13.34 33.92 -6.84
C GLY A 36 12.95 32.95 -5.72
N VAL A 37 11.66 32.68 -5.51
CA VAL A 37 11.17 31.66 -4.55
C VAL A 37 11.47 30.26 -5.08
N ASP A 38 12.16 29.43 -4.29
CA ASP A 38 12.46 28.05 -4.66
C ASP A 38 11.32 27.10 -4.24
N TRP A 39 10.75 27.33 -3.04
CA TRP A 39 9.69 26.53 -2.46
C TRP A 39 8.46 27.39 -2.16
N VAL A 40 7.43 27.24 -3.01
CA VAL A 40 6.12 27.85 -2.78
C VAL A 40 5.38 27.04 -1.71
N TRP A 41 5.36 27.53 -0.47
CA TRP A 41 4.90 26.79 0.70
C TRP A 41 4.37 27.70 1.82
N ASP A 42 3.17 27.39 2.32
CA ASP A 42 2.58 28.07 3.47
C ASP A 42 3.11 27.47 4.79
N ILE A 43 4.10 28.15 5.38
CA ILE A 43 4.77 27.71 6.62
C ILE A 43 3.80 27.67 7.82
N GLU A 44 2.85 28.60 7.92
CA GLU A 44 1.89 28.62 9.03
C GLU A 44 0.94 27.40 9.00
N ARG A 45 0.68 26.84 7.81
CA ARG A 45 -0.13 25.62 7.67
C ARG A 45 0.69 24.33 7.68
N GLY A 46 1.88 24.36 7.12
CA GLY A 46 2.67 23.17 6.80
C GLY A 46 3.94 22.95 7.64
N GLY A 47 4.34 23.92 8.45
CA GLY A 47 5.67 23.96 9.08
C GLY A 47 6.78 24.22 8.06
N ILE A 48 8.03 24.29 8.51
CA ILE A 48 9.17 24.51 7.60
C ILE A 48 9.46 23.19 6.86
N PRO A 49 9.47 23.16 5.50
CA PRO A 49 9.61 21.94 4.70
C PRO A 49 11.06 21.39 4.65
N ALA A 50 11.71 21.31 5.81
CA ALA A 50 13.04 20.74 6.00
C ALA A 50 13.03 19.73 7.17
N TYR A 51 13.96 18.77 7.11
CA TYR A 51 14.11 17.76 8.16
C TYR A 51 14.74 18.34 9.42
N ASP A 52 14.48 17.68 10.55
CA ASP A 52 15.02 18.05 11.86
C ASP A 52 16.54 18.05 11.84
N GLY A 53 17.15 19.12 12.37
CA GLY A 53 18.59 19.19 12.54
C GLY A 53 19.41 19.20 11.24
N THR A 54 18.83 19.57 10.11
CA THR A 54 19.51 19.57 8.79
C THR A 54 19.87 20.94 8.25
N VAL A 55 19.37 22.02 8.85
CA VAL A 55 19.56 23.39 8.38
C VAL A 55 20.68 24.07 9.16
N ASP A 56 21.64 24.64 8.44
CA ASP A 56 22.77 25.38 9.01
C ASP A 56 22.36 26.77 9.51
N GLU A 57 21.50 27.44 8.75
CA GLU A 57 21.03 28.79 9.05
C GLU A 57 19.63 29.05 8.51
N VAL A 58 18.80 29.71 9.30
CA VAL A 58 17.48 30.21 8.92
C VAL A 58 17.51 31.73 8.99
N ARG A 59 17.10 32.38 7.91
CA ARG A 59 16.91 33.82 7.82
C ARG A 59 15.41 34.15 7.87
N ALA A 60 15.02 35.10 8.71
CA ALA A 60 13.63 35.54 8.90
C ALA A 60 13.60 37.07 9.10
N VAL A 61 13.85 37.81 8.01
CA VAL A 61 13.84 39.28 8.01
C VAL A 61 12.49 39.76 7.50
N HIS A 62 11.78 40.55 8.30
CA HIS A 62 10.40 40.98 8.04
C HIS A 62 9.42 39.83 7.78
N PHE A 63 9.56 38.76 8.56
CA PHE A 63 8.73 37.55 8.43
C PHE A 63 8.01 37.17 9.74
N LEU A 64 8.68 37.26 10.89
CA LEU A 64 8.14 36.78 12.17
C LEU A 64 6.86 37.51 12.57
N GLU A 65 6.78 38.81 12.30
CA GLU A 65 5.61 39.66 12.55
C GLU A 65 4.39 39.26 11.73
N HIS A 66 4.57 38.58 10.60
CA HIS A 66 3.47 38.08 9.76
C HIS A 66 2.93 36.72 10.22
N CYS A 67 3.64 36.03 11.11
CA CYS A 67 3.19 34.77 11.70
C CYS A 67 2.23 35.03 12.87
N ALA A 68 1.08 34.37 12.91
CA ALA A 68 0.07 34.53 13.96
C ALA A 68 0.43 33.79 15.26
N ASP A 69 1.25 32.74 15.18
CA ASP A 69 1.70 31.95 16.34
C ASP A 69 3.23 32.03 16.49
N PRO A 70 3.74 32.97 17.31
CA PRO A 70 5.15 33.09 17.66
C PRO A 70 5.79 31.81 18.21
N ASP A 71 5.06 31.01 18.99
CA ASP A 71 5.62 29.80 19.61
C ASP A 71 5.80 28.69 18.59
N PHE A 72 4.81 28.49 17.73
CA PHE A 72 4.91 27.55 16.63
C PHE A 72 6.11 27.85 15.73
N ILE A 73 6.25 29.09 15.25
CA ILE A 73 7.31 29.42 14.29
C ILE A 73 8.70 29.31 14.92
N MET A 74 8.87 29.76 16.16
CA MET A 74 10.16 29.65 16.87
C MET A 74 10.55 28.19 17.15
N ARG A 75 9.57 27.31 17.44
CA ARG A 75 9.81 25.87 17.58
C ARG A 75 10.17 25.20 16.25
N GLU A 76 9.52 25.58 15.15
CA GLU A 76 9.83 25.05 13.83
C GLU A 76 11.23 25.46 13.37
N ILE A 77 11.61 26.72 13.59
CA ILE A 77 12.99 27.19 13.34
C ILE A 77 13.98 26.39 14.18
N TRP A 78 13.71 26.20 15.48
CA TRP A 78 14.56 25.39 16.34
C TRP A 78 14.65 23.92 15.90
N ARG A 79 13.55 23.34 15.39
CA ARG A 79 13.48 21.95 14.91
C ARG A 79 14.41 21.72 13.74
N VAL A 80 14.33 22.57 12.71
CA VAL A 80 15.10 22.38 11.46
C VAL A 80 16.58 22.70 11.63
N LEU A 81 16.95 23.60 12.53
CA LEU A 81 18.34 23.95 12.80
C LEU A 81 19.12 22.76 13.37
N ARG A 82 20.28 22.48 12.78
CA ARG A 82 21.28 21.55 13.35
C ARG A 82 21.82 22.11 14.68
N PRO A 83 22.40 21.27 15.57
CA PRO A 83 23.16 21.79 16.72
C PRO A 83 24.22 22.80 16.27
N GLY A 84 24.27 23.97 16.91
CA GLY A 84 25.11 25.11 16.49
C GLY A 84 24.57 25.91 15.30
N GLY A 85 23.44 25.52 14.70
CA GLY A 85 22.77 26.26 13.63
C GLY A 85 22.17 27.58 14.13
N ARG A 86 21.99 28.55 13.22
CA ARG A 86 21.63 29.93 13.57
C ARG A 86 20.30 30.39 12.98
N LEU A 87 19.52 31.13 13.76
CA LEU A 87 18.44 31.99 13.30
C LEU A 87 18.99 33.41 13.18
N VAL A 88 18.89 34.02 12.00
CA VAL A 88 19.18 35.43 11.74
C VAL A 88 17.85 36.12 11.44
N PHE A 89 17.49 37.15 12.21
CA PHE A 89 16.18 37.77 12.08
C PHE A 89 16.24 39.29 12.26
N GLU A 90 15.23 39.96 11.70
CA GLU A 90 14.91 41.35 11.94
C GLU A 90 13.40 41.51 11.94
N VAL A 91 12.86 42.19 12.94
CA VAL A 91 11.42 42.35 13.13
C VAL A 91 11.09 43.74 13.69
N PRO A 92 10.01 44.40 13.26
CA PRO A 92 9.55 45.66 13.85
C PRO A 92 9.32 45.53 15.36
N SER A 93 9.88 46.46 16.13
CA SER A 93 9.70 46.52 17.58
C SER A 93 8.42 47.26 17.94
N THR A 94 7.68 46.75 18.92
CA THR A 94 6.54 47.41 19.58
C THR A 94 6.88 48.75 20.24
N LYS A 95 8.16 49.12 20.31
CA LYS A 95 8.59 50.46 20.72
C LYS A 95 8.46 51.53 19.63
N GLY A 96 8.18 51.16 18.39
CA GLY A 96 7.88 52.06 17.28
C GLY A 96 6.50 51.80 16.68
N GLU A 97 5.87 52.84 16.10
CA GLU A 97 4.56 52.73 15.44
C GLU A 97 4.57 51.73 14.28
N GLY A 98 5.72 51.51 13.64
CA GLY A 98 5.90 50.57 12.53
C GLY A 98 5.48 49.13 12.85
N ALA A 99 5.53 48.69 14.11
CA ALA A 99 5.06 47.37 14.49
C ALA A 99 3.54 47.19 14.31
N ALA A 100 2.74 48.26 14.49
CA ALA A 100 1.29 48.22 14.39
C ALA A 100 0.71 48.93 13.15
N ALA A 101 1.50 49.76 12.47
CA ALA A 101 1.06 50.53 11.32
C ALA A 101 0.83 49.68 10.06
N HIS A 102 1.49 48.52 9.94
CA HIS A 102 1.32 47.64 8.78
C HIS A 102 0.13 46.69 8.98
N PRO A 103 -0.88 46.67 8.08
CA PRO A 103 -2.13 45.94 8.28
C PRO A 103 -1.98 44.41 8.25
N GLU A 104 -0.88 43.90 7.69
CA GLU A 104 -0.63 42.46 7.58
C GLU A 104 0.23 41.89 8.73
N HIS A 105 0.66 42.72 9.69
CA HIS A 105 1.32 42.21 10.89
C HIS A 105 0.28 41.51 11.78
N ARG A 106 0.63 40.31 12.25
CA ARG A 106 -0.24 39.42 13.02
C ARG A 106 0.34 39.07 14.39
N SER A 107 1.63 39.31 14.59
CA SER A 107 2.30 39.22 15.89
C SER A 107 3.23 40.41 16.13
N PHE A 108 3.51 40.68 17.40
CA PHE A 108 4.19 41.88 17.85
C PHE A 108 5.39 41.52 18.71
N TRP A 109 6.53 42.10 18.37
CA TRP A 109 7.82 41.71 18.92
C TRP A 109 8.51 42.91 19.60
N ASN A 110 9.35 42.63 20.60
CA ASN A 110 10.38 43.54 21.11
C ASN A 110 11.51 42.69 21.68
N LYS A 111 12.58 43.35 22.15
CA LYS A 111 13.73 42.63 22.71
C LYS A 111 13.34 41.63 23.83
N SER A 112 12.35 41.96 24.66
CA SER A 112 11.88 41.08 25.74
C SER A 112 11.09 39.87 25.26
N SER A 113 10.43 39.94 24.10
CA SER A 113 9.71 38.79 23.52
C SER A 113 10.63 37.58 23.35
N PHE A 114 11.89 37.80 22.97
CA PHE A 114 12.87 36.72 22.77
C PHE A 114 13.35 36.05 24.06
N ALA A 115 13.09 36.65 25.24
CA ALA A 115 13.48 36.07 26.53
C ALA A 115 12.79 34.71 26.76
N PHE A 116 11.59 34.49 26.23
CA PHE A 116 10.85 33.22 26.34
C PHE A 116 11.48 32.06 25.56
N TRP A 117 12.49 32.32 24.72
CA TRP A 117 13.26 31.31 24.02
C TRP A 117 14.75 31.36 24.35
N THR A 118 15.20 32.27 25.20
CA THR A 118 16.63 32.51 25.46
C THR A 118 17.01 32.52 26.93
N ASN A 119 16.07 32.90 27.81
CA ASN A 119 16.24 32.86 29.26
C ASN A 119 15.67 31.55 29.81
N GLU A 120 16.52 30.81 30.51
CA GLU A 120 16.22 29.49 31.07
C GLU A 120 15.02 29.49 32.03
N ASP A 121 14.86 30.57 32.81
CA ASP A 121 13.77 30.70 33.79
C ASP A 121 12.41 30.99 33.14
N LEU A 122 12.40 31.43 31.87
CA LEU A 122 11.21 31.89 31.15
C LEU A 122 10.81 30.97 29.99
N LEU A 123 11.45 29.81 29.85
CA LEU A 123 11.21 28.92 28.71
C LEU A 123 9.77 28.38 28.70
N GLU A 124 9.17 28.09 29.85
CA GLU A 124 7.82 27.49 29.95
C GLU A 124 7.63 26.28 29.00
N GLY A 125 8.65 25.42 28.90
CA GLY A 125 8.64 24.25 28.00
C GLY A 125 8.95 24.56 26.53
N ARG A 126 9.44 25.76 26.21
CA ARG A 126 9.97 26.14 24.90
C ARG A 126 11.41 25.67 24.71
N PRO A 127 11.83 25.39 23.47
CA PRO A 127 13.22 25.09 23.19
C PRO A 127 14.08 26.34 23.43
N ARG A 128 15.26 26.14 24.03
CA ARG A 128 16.22 27.21 24.30
C ARG A 128 17.11 27.48 23.09
N PHE A 129 17.29 28.75 22.80
CA PHE A 129 18.35 29.31 21.98
C PHE A 129 19.36 30.05 22.86
N GLU A 130 20.60 30.08 22.41
CA GLU A 130 21.63 30.97 22.92
C GLU A 130 21.57 32.29 22.16
N VAL A 131 21.70 33.40 22.87
CA VAL A 131 21.82 34.72 22.25
C VAL A 131 23.26 34.88 21.77
N VAL A 132 23.45 35.01 20.46
CA VAL A 132 24.73 35.45 19.89
C VAL A 132 24.73 36.96 19.81
N GLU A 133 23.69 37.53 19.20
CA GLU A 133 23.46 38.97 19.08
C GLU A 133 21.97 39.27 19.26
N LEU A 134 21.63 40.33 19.98
CA LEU A 134 20.24 40.79 20.12
C LEU A 134 20.22 42.28 20.44
N GLU A 135 19.87 43.08 19.44
CA GLU A 135 19.86 44.53 19.51
C GLU A 135 18.49 45.10 19.18
N GLU A 136 18.20 46.24 19.77
CA GLU A 136 16.99 47.00 19.45
C GLU A 136 17.44 48.42 19.12
N TRP A 137 17.12 48.86 17.91
CA TRP A 137 17.72 50.05 17.29
C TRP A 137 16.70 50.81 16.42
N GLY A 138 17.06 52.05 16.08
CA GLY A 138 16.18 52.99 15.41
C GLY A 138 15.44 53.91 16.37
N ASP A 139 14.79 54.93 15.82
CA ASP A 139 14.00 55.93 16.56
C ASP A 139 12.54 55.89 16.09
N PRO A 140 11.55 56.14 16.97
CA PRO A 140 10.15 56.21 16.58
C PRO A 140 9.94 57.16 15.40
N PRO A 141 9.11 56.77 14.40
CA PRO A 141 8.18 55.64 14.42
C PRO A 141 8.79 54.28 14.00
N ARG A 142 10.07 54.21 13.65
CA ARG A 142 10.71 53.01 13.07
C ARG A 142 11.78 52.46 14.00
N VAL A 143 11.34 51.57 14.90
CA VAL A 143 12.21 50.84 15.82
C VAL A 143 12.17 49.36 15.45
N TYR A 144 13.32 48.70 15.44
CA TYR A 144 13.47 47.29 15.05
C TYR A 144 14.23 46.51 16.11
N VAL A 145 13.98 45.20 16.15
CA VAL A 145 14.83 44.23 16.84
C VAL A 145 15.51 43.39 15.77
N SER A 146 16.83 43.31 15.83
CA SER A 146 17.60 42.37 15.01
C SER A 146 18.46 41.49 15.92
N GLY A 147 18.74 40.28 15.46
CA GLY A 147 19.56 39.38 16.24
C GLY A 147 19.96 38.10 15.53
N VAL A 148 20.91 37.43 16.16
CA VAL A 148 21.38 36.09 15.82
C VAL A 148 21.18 35.21 17.05
N LEU A 149 20.31 34.22 16.93
CA LEU A 149 20.10 33.19 17.94
C LEU A 149 20.72 31.89 17.46
N ARG A 150 21.41 31.17 18.34
CA ARG A 150 22.05 29.89 18.03
C ARG A 150 21.37 28.77 18.78
N LYS A 151 21.12 27.66 18.10
CA LYS A 151 20.76 26.40 18.78
C LYS A 151 22.00 25.89 19.53
N PRO A 152 21.94 25.60 20.84
CA PRO A 152 23.12 25.18 21.59
C PRO A 152 23.87 24.02 20.91
N GLU A 153 25.20 24.01 20.99
CA GLU A 153 26.05 23.01 20.32
C GLU A 153 26.01 21.66 21.04
N ASP A 154 25.75 21.69 22.35
CA ASP A 154 25.58 20.57 23.26
C ASP A 154 24.13 20.04 23.29
N VAL A 155 23.26 20.53 22.40
CA VAL A 155 22.01 19.81 22.10
C VAL A 155 22.42 18.48 21.49
N GLU A 156 22.35 17.40 22.28
CA GLU A 156 22.59 16.04 21.80
C GLU A 156 21.94 15.90 20.42
N LYS A 157 22.77 15.53 19.44
CA LYS A 157 22.33 15.30 18.07
C LYS A 157 21.11 14.41 18.18
N ALA A 158 19.94 14.95 17.86
CA ALA A 158 18.66 14.26 17.97
C ALA A 158 18.54 13.14 16.91
N LEU A 159 19.45 12.17 16.94
CA LEU A 159 19.06 10.77 16.95
C LEU A 159 18.49 10.53 18.35
N VAL A 160 17.25 10.93 18.60
CA VAL A 160 16.67 10.74 19.94
C VAL A 160 16.32 9.26 20.08
N ASP A 161 17.30 8.45 20.49
CA ASP A 161 17.09 7.55 21.61
C ASP A 161 16.64 8.44 22.76
N VAL A 162 15.32 8.57 22.94
CA VAL A 162 14.81 9.14 24.19
C VAL A 162 15.07 8.06 25.21
N GLU A 163 15.93 8.32 26.19
CA GLU A 163 15.83 7.62 27.46
C GLU A 163 14.41 7.82 27.96
N TRP A 164 13.61 6.76 27.79
CA TRP A 164 12.38 6.59 28.53
C TRP A 164 12.80 6.59 29.99
N LEU A 165 12.59 7.70 30.70
CA LEU A 165 12.72 7.76 32.15
C LEU A 165 12.23 6.44 32.73
N ASP A 166 13.11 5.75 33.45
CA ASP A 166 12.70 4.56 34.18
C ASP A 166 11.54 5.00 35.10
N PRO A 167 10.36 4.37 34.99
CA PRO A 167 9.32 4.61 35.98
C PRO A 167 9.88 4.15 37.33
N PRO A 168 9.53 4.81 38.44
CA PRO A 168 9.95 4.37 39.77
C PRO A 168 9.61 2.89 39.93
N GLU A 169 10.51 2.13 40.58
CA GLU A 169 10.45 0.66 40.73
C GLU A 169 9.13 0.14 41.36
N ASP A 170 8.27 1.04 41.84
CA ASP A 170 7.02 0.76 42.56
C ASP A 170 5.73 1.24 41.87
N ALA A 171 5.73 1.55 40.56
CA ALA A 171 4.50 1.95 39.87
C ALA A 171 3.53 0.75 39.70
N ASP A 172 2.55 0.66 40.60
CA ASP A 172 1.41 -0.26 40.58
C ASP A 172 0.98 -0.66 39.15
N LYS A 173 0.80 -1.97 38.92
CA LYS A 173 0.36 -2.63 37.66
C LYS A 173 -0.94 -2.07 37.04
N ALA A 174 -1.56 -1.08 37.69
CA ALA A 174 -2.86 -0.46 37.45
C ALA A 174 -2.82 0.87 36.65
N ARG A 175 -1.64 1.38 36.25
CA ARG A 175 -1.52 2.72 35.64
C ARG A 175 -0.80 2.73 34.29
N VAL A 176 -1.29 1.95 33.32
CA VAL A 176 -0.80 2.04 31.94
C VAL A 176 -1.28 3.35 31.29
N GLY A 177 -0.35 4.06 30.66
CA GLY A 177 -0.59 5.28 29.88
C GLY A 177 0.55 5.56 28.90
N PRO A 178 0.46 6.63 28.09
CA PRO A 178 1.48 6.95 27.09
C PRO A 178 2.89 7.02 27.70
N GLY A 179 3.78 6.20 27.18
CA GLY A 179 5.17 6.06 27.61
C GLY A 179 5.42 5.09 28.76
N SER A 180 4.39 4.39 29.24
CA SER A 180 4.57 3.35 30.25
C SER A 180 5.32 2.15 29.67
N ARG A 181 6.25 1.56 30.44
CA ARG A 181 6.83 0.26 30.14
C ARG A 181 5.95 -0.83 30.73
N PHE A 182 5.39 -1.69 29.88
CA PHE A 182 4.59 -2.85 30.31
C PHE A 182 4.65 -3.98 29.29
N THR A 183 4.32 -5.19 29.74
CA THR A 183 4.12 -6.33 28.84
C THR A 183 2.65 -6.36 28.42
N PRO A 184 2.31 -6.34 27.11
CA PRO A 184 0.93 -6.46 26.67
C PRO A 184 0.24 -7.73 27.18
N ALA A 185 -1.05 -7.65 27.50
CA ALA A 185 -1.83 -8.76 28.06
C ALA A 185 -1.73 -10.05 27.23
N ARG A 186 -1.43 -11.19 27.85
CA ARG A 186 -1.43 -12.51 27.21
C ARG A 186 -2.31 -13.47 28.03
N PRO A 187 -3.25 -14.20 27.40
CA PRO A 187 -4.01 -15.25 28.09
C PRO A 187 -3.10 -16.24 28.82
N GLU A 188 -3.30 -16.37 30.12
CA GLU A 188 -2.70 -17.40 30.96
C GLU A 188 -3.54 -18.66 30.82
N LEU A 189 -2.96 -19.72 30.28
CA LEU A 189 -3.65 -20.98 30.06
C LEU A 189 -2.95 -22.05 30.89
N ALA A 190 -3.66 -22.56 31.91
CA ALA A 190 -3.16 -23.62 32.79
C ALA A 190 -2.87 -24.90 31.99
N GLY A 191 -1.60 -25.08 31.58
CA GLY A 191 -1.10 -26.32 30.96
C GLY A 191 -1.51 -26.60 29.51
N LEU A 192 -2.21 -25.69 28.83
CA LEU A 192 -2.54 -25.77 27.40
C LEU A 192 -2.04 -24.51 26.70
N THR A 193 -1.41 -24.61 25.52
CA THR A 193 -0.96 -23.41 24.81
C THR A 193 -2.12 -22.63 24.18
N GLU A 194 -3.23 -23.30 23.81
CA GLU A 194 -4.40 -22.74 23.08
C GLU A 194 -5.69 -23.57 23.32
N ILE A 195 -6.88 -22.94 23.31
CA ILE A 195 -8.18 -23.65 23.33
C ILE A 195 -8.64 -23.94 21.90
N PHE A 196 -9.15 -25.15 21.67
CA PHE A 196 -9.64 -25.60 20.35
C PHE A 196 -11.08 -26.11 20.35
N ARG A 197 -11.72 -26.19 21.53
CA ARG A 197 -13.10 -26.65 21.70
C ARG A 197 -13.89 -25.64 22.50
N ILE A 198 -15.12 -25.35 22.07
CA ILE A 198 -16.00 -24.41 22.76
C ILE A 198 -16.31 -24.90 24.18
N ASP A 199 -16.41 -26.22 24.41
CA ASP A 199 -16.62 -26.76 25.76
C ASP A 199 -15.52 -26.34 26.75
N ARG A 200 -14.25 -26.35 26.29
CA ARG A 200 -13.12 -25.89 27.10
C ARG A 200 -13.14 -24.38 27.33
N LEU A 201 -13.57 -23.62 26.32
CA LEU A 201 -13.77 -22.18 26.49
C LEU A 201 -14.92 -21.88 27.46
N TRP A 202 -15.97 -22.70 27.45
CA TRP A 202 -17.11 -22.59 28.36
C TRP A 202 -16.70 -22.84 29.81
N GLU A 203 -15.86 -23.83 30.08
CA GLU A 203 -15.34 -24.07 31.45
C GLU A 203 -14.62 -22.85 32.02
N TRP A 204 -13.94 -22.07 31.18
CA TRP A 204 -13.34 -20.79 31.59
C TRP A 204 -14.38 -19.67 31.70
N ALA A 205 -15.32 -19.60 30.75
CA ALA A 205 -16.28 -18.50 30.63
C ALA A 205 -17.40 -18.51 31.68
N LYS A 206 -17.83 -19.70 32.15
CA LYS A 206 -19.01 -19.85 33.03
C LYS A 206 -18.91 -19.05 34.33
N ASP A 207 -17.70 -18.86 34.85
CA ASP A 207 -17.44 -18.13 36.09
C ASP A 207 -17.11 -16.63 35.85
N ARG A 208 -17.19 -16.17 34.60
CA ARG A 208 -16.76 -14.82 34.15
C ARG A 208 -17.83 -14.08 33.34
N LEU A 209 -19.06 -14.58 33.34
CA LEU A 209 -20.15 -13.98 32.58
C LEU A 209 -20.51 -12.59 33.15
N PRO A 210 -20.80 -11.58 32.30
CA PRO A 210 -20.79 -11.65 30.85
C PRO A 210 -19.38 -11.67 30.25
N VAL A 211 -19.20 -12.41 29.17
CA VAL A 211 -17.93 -12.50 28.43
C VAL A 211 -18.07 -11.77 27.10
N ALA A 212 -17.14 -10.86 26.82
CA ALA A 212 -17.01 -10.19 25.54
C ALA A 212 -16.22 -11.06 24.55
N VAL A 213 -16.78 -11.33 23.37
CA VAL A 213 -16.13 -12.13 22.33
C VAL A 213 -15.82 -11.26 21.12
N GLU A 214 -14.58 -11.34 20.65
CA GLU A 214 -14.04 -10.61 19.51
C GLU A 214 -13.41 -11.55 18.47
N PRO A 215 -13.39 -11.19 17.18
CA PRO A 215 -12.58 -11.89 16.19
C PRO A 215 -11.11 -11.86 16.56
N LYS A 216 -10.44 -13.03 16.48
CA LYS A 216 -8.97 -13.06 16.56
C LYS A 216 -8.42 -12.66 15.19
N TRP A 217 -8.16 -11.38 15.02
CA TRP A 217 -7.61 -10.82 13.80
C TRP A 217 -6.25 -11.45 13.44
N ASN A 218 -6.03 -11.61 12.13
CA ASN A 218 -4.77 -12.07 11.57
C ASN A 218 -3.90 -10.87 11.19
N GLY A 219 -3.46 -10.10 12.17
CA GLY A 219 -2.59 -8.93 12.03
C GLY A 219 -1.40 -8.95 12.98
N LEU A 220 -0.59 -7.90 12.93
CA LEU A 220 0.49 -7.68 13.90
C LEU A 220 -0.09 -6.96 15.11
N ARG A 221 0.01 -7.54 16.31
CA ARG A 221 -0.37 -6.83 17.53
C ARG A 221 0.60 -5.66 17.75
N VAL A 222 0.05 -4.47 17.91
CA VAL A 222 0.78 -3.23 18.16
C VAL A 222 0.17 -2.49 19.35
N ILE A 223 1.04 -1.84 20.11
CA ILE A 223 0.63 -0.77 21.02
C ILE A 223 0.84 0.54 20.28
N VAL A 224 -0.18 1.40 20.28
CA VAL A 224 -0.13 2.74 19.68
C VAL A 224 -0.43 3.75 20.76
N GLU A 225 0.41 4.77 20.89
CA GLU A 225 0.31 5.77 21.93
C GLU A 225 0.56 7.17 21.39
N LYS A 226 -0.16 8.17 21.94
CA LYS A 226 0.03 9.59 21.66
C LYS A 226 0.25 10.36 22.96
N ARG A 227 1.29 11.19 22.97
CA ARG A 227 1.58 12.17 24.03
C ARG A 227 1.84 13.52 23.39
N GLY A 228 0.96 14.48 23.65
CA GLY A 228 0.93 15.76 22.95
C GLY A 228 0.75 15.56 21.44
N ARG A 229 1.74 15.98 20.64
CA ARG A 229 1.75 15.81 19.18
C ARG A 229 2.49 14.56 18.70
N ARG A 230 3.19 13.84 19.59
CA ARG A 230 4.02 12.68 19.22
C ARG A 230 3.18 11.42 19.26
N VAL A 231 3.23 10.64 18.19
CA VAL A 231 2.60 9.31 18.10
C VAL A 231 3.69 8.26 17.95
N ARG A 232 3.54 7.15 18.67
CA ARG A 232 4.43 6.01 18.59
C ARG A 232 3.61 4.74 18.41
N MET A 233 4.13 3.82 17.60
CA MET A 233 3.55 2.51 17.38
C MET A 233 4.64 1.44 17.48
N TRP A 234 4.48 0.46 18.36
CA TRP A 234 5.50 -0.56 18.60
C TRP A 234 4.87 -1.95 18.79
N THR A 235 5.69 -3.01 18.69
CA THR A 235 5.25 -4.40 18.89
C THR A 235 5.91 -5.00 20.12
N GLU A 236 5.27 -5.99 20.75
CA GLU A 236 5.80 -6.64 21.96
C GLU A 236 7.24 -7.16 21.83
N GLY A 237 7.61 -7.71 20.66
CA GLY A 237 8.95 -8.23 20.43
C GLY A 237 10.01 -7.16 20.12
N ARG A 238 9.59 -5.92 19.84
CA ARG A 238 10.47 -4.79 19.48
C ARG A 238 9.92 -3.47 20.04
N PRO A 239 9.86 -3.32 21.37
CA PRO A 239 9.27 -2.14 21.99
C PRO A 239 10.05 -0.85 21.67
N SER A 240 11.37 -0.93 21.44
CA SER A 240 12.20 0.23 21.07
C SER A 240 11.98 0.74 19.65
N GLU A 241 11.40 -0.06 18.74
CA GLU A 241 11.14 0.39 17.37
C GLU A 241 9.85 1.21 17.27
N ASN A 242 9.91 2.38 16.64
CA ASN A 242 8.73 3.11 16.22
C ASN A 242 8.36 2.77 14.76
N LEU A 243 7.26 2.04 14.58
CA LEU A 243 6.68 1.70 13.29
C LEU A 243 5.83 2.83 12.71
N PHE A 244 5.37 3.78 13.54
CA PHE A 244 4.42 4.82 13.14
C PHE A 244 4.95 5.69 12.00
N GLU A 245 6.20 6.17 12.13
CA GLU A 245 6.87 7.03 11.13
C GLU A 245 7.01 6.38 9.76
N ARG A 246 6.92 5.05 9.70
CA ARG A 246 7.07 4.28 8.47
C ARG A 246 5.73 4.13 7.73
N MET A 247 4.62 4.55 8.32
CA MET A 247 3.29 4.38 7.75
C MET A 247 2.94 5.47 6.72
N PRO A 248 2.02 5.17 5.76
CA PRO A 248 1.55 6.15 4.80
C PRO A 248 0.97 7.38 5.48
N GLU A 249 1.12 8.53 4.84
CA GLU A 249 0.68 9.81 5.39
C GLU A 249 -0.80 9.81 5.81
N GLY A 250 -1.69 9.21 5.01
CA GLY A 250 -3.11 9.12 5.35
C GLY A 250 -3.38 8.36 6.66
N PHE A 251 -2.60 7.31 6.94
CA PHE A 251 -2.67 6.55 8.19
C PHE A 251 -2.15 7.39 9.36
N ARG A 252 -1.00 8.06 9.18
CA ARG A 252 -0.40 8.91 10.23
C ARG A 252 -1.33 10.07 10.61
N ARG A 253 -1.83 10.80 9.60
CA ARG A 253 -2.78 11.91 9.80
C ARG A 253 -4.08 11.46 10.47
N ALA A 254 -4.51 10.21 10.30
CA ALA A 254 -5.73 9.71 10.95
C ALA A 254 -5.55 9.54 12.47
N LEU A 255 -4.36 9.13 12.92
CA LEU A 255 -4.04 8.98 14.33
C LEU A 255 -3.64 10.31 14.98
N GLU A 256 -2.86 11.14 14.28
CA GLU A 256 -2.41 12.45 14.78
C GLU A 256 -3.58 13.42 15.08
N ARG A 257 -4.67 13.31 14.31
CA ARG A 257 -5.87 14.14 14.48
C ARG A 257 -6.68 13.83 15.73
N ILE A 258 -6.52 12.64 16.32
CA ILE A 258 -7.27 12.23 17.50
C ILE A 258 -6.83 13.07 18.69
N GLY A 259 -7.80 13.67 19.39
CA GLY A 259 -7.57 14.64 20.44
C GLY A 259 -6.92 14.03 21.67
N GLY A 260 -6.11 14.84 22.36
CA GLY A 260 -5.56 14.47 23.66
C GLY A 260 -4.49 13.39 23.66
N ASP A 261 -4.23 12.86 24.85
CA ASP A 261 -3.25 11.80 25.11
C ASP A 261 -3.97 10.45 25.21
N TRP A 262 -3.44 9.42 24.56
CA TRP A 262 -4.10 8.11 24.50
C TRP A 262 -3.11 6.95 24.34
N LEU A 263 -3.51 5.77 24.81
CA LEU A 263 -2.80 4.51 24.58
C LEU A 263 -3.83 3.43 24.18
N ALA A 264 -3.61 2.80 23.04
CA ALA A 264 -4.49 1.82 22.41
C ALA A 264 -3.76 0.50 22.16
N ASP A 265 -4.45 -0.61 22.38
CA ASP A 265 -3.99 -1.97 22.06
C ASP A 265 -4.76 -2.47 20.83
N ALA A 266 -4.00 -2.83 19.78
CA ALA A 266 -4.57 -2.94 18.45
C ALA A 266 -3.92 -4.03 17.59
N ASP A 267 -4.65 -4.42 16.56
CA ASP A 267 -4.20 -5.29 15.48
C ASP A 267 -3.92 -4.46 14.22
N LEU A 268 -2.68 -4.46 13.75
CA LEU A 268 -2.25 -3.81 12.52
C LEU A 268 -2.29 -4.82 11.36
N GLY A 269 -3.20 -4.58 10.41
CA GLY A 269 -3.34 -5.36 9.18
C GLY A 269 -3.10 -4.54 7.92
N ILE A 270 -3.19 -5.19 6.75
CA ILE A 270 -3.26 -4.55 5.44
C ILE A 270 -4.53 -5.01 4.76
N VAL A 271 -5.23 -4.07 4.12
CA VAL A 271 -6.45 -4.34 3.34
C VAL A 271 -6.18 -4.06 1.87
N LYS A 272 -6.64 -4.96 1.00
CA LYS A 272 -6.61 -4.85 -0.46
C LYS A 272 -7.98 -5.26 -1.02
N GLY A 273 -8.60 -4.41 -1.84
CA GLY A 273 -9.92 -4.72 -2.41
C GLY A 273 -11.00 -4.98 -1.34
N GLY A 274 -10.91 -4.31 -0.19
CA GLY A 274 -11.85 -4.47 0.92
C GLY A 274 -11.64 -5.71 1.81
N ARG A 275 -10.63 -6.54 1.53
CA ARG A 275 -10.32 -7.74 2.34
C ARG A 275 -8.94 -7.65 2.97
N ARG A 276 -8.77 -8.24 4.15
CA ARG A 276 -7.48 -8.36 4.83
C ARG A 276 -6.57 -9.32 4.06
N VAL A 277 -5.31 -8.94 3.90
CA VAL A 277 -4.30 -9.80 3.27
C VAL A 277 -3.81 -10.88 4.27
N PRO A 278 -3.28 -12.01 3.79
CA PRO A 278 -2.73 -13.06 4.65
C PRO A 278 -1.49 -12.61 5.45
N ARG A 279 -1.23 -13.28 6.58
CA ARG A 279 -0.11 -12.97 7.49
C ARG A 279 1.25 -12.78 6.83
N PRO A 280 1.70 -13.61 5.86
CA PRO A 280 2.99 -13.41 5.21
C PRO A 280 3.12 -12.05 4.53
N ALA A 281 2.04 -11.52 3.96
CA ALA A 281 2.05 -10.20 3.32
C ALA A 281 2.15 -9.05 4.33
N LEU A 282 1.86 -9.30 5.62
CA LEU A 282 1.99 -8.29 6.67
C LEU A 282 3.43 -8.07 7.11
N MET A 283 4.34 -8.99 6.84
CA MET A 283 5.74 -8.88 7.27
C MET A 283 6.44 -7.63 6.69
N LYS A 284 5.95 -7.09 5.57
CA LYS A 284 6.44 -5.83 5.00
C LYS A 284 6.22 -4.62 5.92
N LEU A 285 5.25 -4.66 6.83
CA LEU A 285 5.01 -3.61 7.83
C LEU A 285 6.18 -3.46 8.81
N LEU A 286 6.97 -4.52 9.01
CA LEU A 286 8.18 -4.50 9.84
C LEU A 286 9.42 -3.98 9.09
N GLY A 287 9.30 -3.73 7.78
CA GLY A 287 10.36 -3.16 6.97
C GLY A 287 10.66 -1.70 7.34
N ARG A 288 11.84 -1.19 6.96
CA ARG A 288 12.24 0.21 7.19
C ARG A 288 11.41 1.21 6.37
N ARG A 289 10.92 0.79 5.19
CA ARG A 289 10.01 1.53 4.32
C ARG A 289 8.97 0.55 3.75
N PRO A 290 7.82 0.36 4.42
CA PRO A 290 6.75 -0.49 3.94
C PRO A 290 6.15 0.10 2.66
N GLU A 291 6.20 -0.67 1.57
CA GLU A 291 5.56 -0.29 0.31
C GLU A 291 4.15 -0.87 0.22
N PHE A 292 3.19 -0.04 -0.20
CA PHE A 292 1.79 -0.42 -0.39
C PHE A 292 1.48 -0.38 -1.88
N GLU A 293 0.93 -1.48 -2.41
CA GLU A 293 0.51 -1.52 -3.81
C GLU A 293 -0.74 -0.66 -4.03
N GLU A 294 -1.08 -0.39 -5.30
CA GLU A 294 -2.31 0.34 -5.62
C GLU A 294 -3.55 -0.37 -5.04
N GLY A 295 -4.34 0.37 -4.25
CA GLY A 295 -5.49 -0.15 -3.52
C GLY A 295 -5.19 -0.84 -2.18
N GLU A 296 -3.91 -1.00 -1.81
CA GLU A 296 -3.50 -1.46 -0.49
C GLU A 296 -3.38 -0.31 0.51
N TYR A 297 -3.74 -0.60 1.75
CA TYR A 297 -3.61 0.36 2.85
C TYR A 297 -3.50 -0.38 4.19
N PRO A 298 -2.76 0.18 5.16
CA PRO A 298 -2.75 -0.37 6.51
C PRO A 298 -4.07 -0.07 7.20
N VAL A 299 -4.49 -0.95 8.10
CA VAL A 299 -5.64 -0.74 8.98
C VAL A 299 -5.26 -1.08 10.41
N LEU A 300 -5.55 -0.16 11.33
CA LEU A 300 -5.41 -0.34 12.76
C LEU A 300 -6.77 -0.71 13.33
N THR A 301 -6.93 -1.95 13.78
CA THR A 301 -8.15 -2.43 14.42
C THR A 301 -7.94 -2.48 15.94
N VAL A 302 -8.46 -1.47 16.63
CA VAL A 302 -8.30 -1.28 18.07
C VAL A 302 -9.27 -2.18 18.84
N PHE A 303 -8.75 -2.96 19.78
CA PHE A 303 -9.54 -3.89 20.60
C PHE A 303 -9.53 -3.56 22.10
N ASP A 304 -8.71 -2.61 22.55
CA ASP A 304 -8.78 -2.05 23.89
C ASP A 304 -8.15 -0.66 23.95
N LEU A 305 -8.58 0.17 24.92
CA LEU A 305 -8.15 1.55 25.11
C LEU A 305 -7.91 1.81 26.61
N PRO A 306 -6.75 1.42 27.17
CA PRO A 306 -6.45 1.59 28.60
C PRO A 306 -6.20 3.05 29.04
N TYR A 307 -6.00 3.99 28.12
CA TYR A 307 -5.80 5.41 28.45
C TYR A 307 -6.37 6.33 27.38
N TRP A 308 -7.15 7.34 27.79
CA TRP A 308 -7.54 8.46 26.93
C TRP A 308 -7.94 9.66 27.78
N ASN A 309 -7.15 10.74 27.73
CA ASN A 309 -7.26 11.93 28.58
C ASN A 309 -7.37 11.62 30.09
N GLY A 310 -6.83 10.47 30.49
CA GLY A 310 -6.97 9.91 31.83
C GLY A 310 -6.91 8.39 31.81
N HIS A 311 -6.65 7.80 32.99
CA HIS A 311 -6.53 6.35 33.13
C HIS A 311 -7.89 5.66 32.99
N LEU A 312 -7.98 4.73 32.03
CA LEU A 312 -9.12 3.84 31.84
C LEU A 312 -8.80 2.40 32.25
N GLY A 313 -7.53 2.04 32.44
CA GLY A 313 -7.08 0.66 32.71
C GLY A 313 -7.78 -0.02 33.89
N ASN A 314 -8.16 0.70 34.94
CA ASN A 314 -8.87 0.13 36.10
C ASN A 314 -10.37 -0.03 35.88
N ARG A 315 -10.91 0.50 34.78
CA ARG A 315 -12.34 0.37 34.44
C ARG A 315 -12.61 -1.03 33.88
N PRO A 316 -13.81 -1.58 34.08
CA PRO A 316 -14.29 -2.77 33.36
C PRO A 316 -14.07 -2.71 31.85
N PHE A 317 -13.76 -3.84 31.21
CA PHE A 317 -13.59 -3.93 29.76
C PHE A 317 -14.80 -3.36 29.00
N ARG A 318 -16.02 -3.60 29.47
CA ARG A 318 -17.25 -3.06 28.85
C ARG A 318 -17.26 -1.53 28.77
N GLU A 319 -16.74 -0.83 29.78
CA GLU A 319 -16.64 0.63 29.78
C GLU A 319 -15.52 1.10 28.84
N ARG A 320 -14.38 0.38 28.82
CA ARG A 320 -13.27 0.69 27.89
C ARG A 320 -13.67 0.45 26.43
N GLU A 321 -14.50 -0.54 26.16
CA GLU A 321 -15.04 -0.85 24.84
C GLU A 321 -15.91 0.28 24.30
N GLU A 322 -16.76 0.86 25.15
CA GLU A 322 -17.55 2.05 24.84
C GLU A 322 -16.64 3.25 24.55
N LYS A 323 -15.62 3.49 25.40
CA LYS A 323 -14.63 4.55 25.18
C LYS A 323 -13.82 4.36 23.91
N THR A 324 -13.47 3.12 23.56
CA THR A 324 -12.81 2.79 22.30
C THR A 324 -13.69 3.20 21.11
N ARG A 325 -15.01 3.03 21.20
CA ARG A 325 -15.95 3.41 20.15
C ARG A 325 -16.03 4.93 19.98
N GLU A 326 -16.03 5.68 21.07
CA GLU A 326 -15.94 7.14 21.05
C GLU A 326 -14.61 7.61 20.45
N TRP A 327 -13.50 7.05 20.91
CA TRP A 327 -12.15 7.37 20.43
C TRP A 327 -11.98 7.11 18.93
N VAL A 328 -12.47 5.98 18.40
CA VAL A 328 -12.41 5.69 16.95
C VAL A 328 -13.22 6.70 16.13
N LYS A 329 -14.31 7.28 16.67
CA LYS A 329 -15.08 8.33 15.97
C LYS A 329 -14.26 9.62 15.81
N GLU A 330 -13.35 9.93 16.74
CA GLU A 330 -12.47 11.10 16.60
C GLU A 330 -11.47 10.98 15.43
N ALA A 331 -11.19 9.75 14.98
CA ALA A 331 -10.40 9.53 13.78
C ALA A 331 -11.14 9.93 12.48
N GLY A 332 -12.45 10.25 12.56
CA GLY A 332 -13.30 10.64 11.44
C GLY A 332 -13.65 9.48 10.50
N GLU A 333 -14.10 9.80 9.28
CA GLU A 333 -14.34 8.82 8.19
C GLU A 333 -13.01 8.28 7.61
N SER A 334 -12.17 7.71 8.48
CA SER A 334 -10.89 7.14 8.11
C SER A 334 -11.03 5.66 7.80
N ARG A 335 -10.50 5.23 6.64
CA ARG A 335 -10.32 3.81 6.31
C ARG A 335 -9.22 3.13 7.16
N TYR A 336 -8.41 3.92 7.87
CA TYR A 336 -7.17 3.46 8.51
C TYR A 336 -7.37 3.03 9.96
N VAL A 337 -8.42 3.49 10.65
CA VAL A 337 -8.65 3.23 12.08
C VAL A 337 -10.04 2.64 12.24
N ALA A 338 -10.14 1.49 12.88
CA ALA A 338 -11.39 0.79 13.12
C ALA A 338 -11.41 0.22 14.54
N LYS A 339 -12.61 0.02 15.08
CA LYS A 339 -12.81 -0.72 16.33
C LYS A 339 -13.07 -2.20 16.04
N SER A 340 -12.46 -3.09 16.81
CA SER A 340 -12.78 -4.51 16.81
C SER A 340 -14.24 -4.73 17.26
N PRO A 341 -15.06 -5.47 16.49
CA PRO A 341 -16.44 -5.71 16.84
C PRO A 341 -16.52 -6.69 18.02
N VAL A 342 -17.50 -6.50 18.90
CA VAL A 342 -17.67 -7.27 20.14
C VAL A 342 -19.08 -7.85 20.19
N ARG A 343 -19.21 -9.11 20.62
CA ARG A 343 -20.48 -9.71 21.04
C ARG A 343 -20.37 -10.21 22.47
N TYR A 344 -21.28 -9.79 23.33
CA TYR A 344 -21.37 -10.27 24.71
C TYR A 344 -22.14 -11.58 24.77
N ALA A 345 -21.67 -12.50 25.60
CA ALA A 345 -22.31 -13.77 25.92
C ALA A 345 -22.60 -13.87 27.42
N ARG A 346 -23.83 -14.23 27.75
CA ARG A 346 -24.35 -14.43 29.12
C ARG A 346 -24.76 -15.88 29.39
N SER A 347 -24.63 -16.76 28.40
CA SER A 347 -24.90 -18.19 28.52
C SER A 347 -23.97 -18.99 27.60
N ARG A 348 -23.97 -20.32 27.75
CA ARG A 348 -23.21 -21.22 26.87
C ARG A 348 -23.65 -21.10 25.42
N GLU A 349 -24.95 -21.02 25.18
CA GLU A 349 -25.55 -20.91 23.85
C GLU A 349 -25.17 -19.57 23.20
N GLU A 350 -25.19 -18.48 23.97
CA GLU A 350 -24.71 -17.18 23.50
C GLU A 350 -23.21 -17.20 23.19
N LEU A 351 -22.40 -17.85 24.03
CA LEU A 351 -20.97 -18.00 23.80
C LEU A 351 -20.70 -18.76 22.50
N VAL A 352 -21.41 -19.88 22.27
CA VAL A 352 -21.32 -20.64 21.01
C VAL A 352 -21.65 -19.78 19.80
N ARG A 353 -22.75 -19.00 19.87
CA ARG A 353 -23.15 -18.09 18.78
C ARG A 353 -22.12 -16.98 18.55
N ALA A 354 -21.59 -16.39 19.62
CA ALA A 354 -20.60 -15.33 19.55
C ALA A 354 -19.27 -15.84 18.97
N VAL A 355 -18.78 -17.02 19.39
CA VAL A 355 -17.56 -17.63 18.82
C VAL A 355 -17.73 -17.95 17.34
N ARG A 356 -18.87 -18.56 16.94
CA ARG A 356 -19.15 -18.85 15.52
C ARG A 356 -19.20 -17.58 14.67
N TRP A 357 -19.78 -16.51 15.22
CA TRP A 357 -19.78 -15.20 14.57
C TRP A 357 -18.37 -14.63 14.42
N ALA A 358 -17.54 -14.69 15.46
CA ALA A 358 -16.15 -14.25 15.41
C ALA A 358 -15.33 -15.06 14.38
N PHE A 359 -15.63 -16.36 14.23
CA PHE A 359 -15.03 -17.21 13.21
C PHE A 359 -15.43 -16.80 11.78
N GLY A 360 -16.62 -16.25 11.57
CA GLY A 360 -17.10 -15.83 10.25
C GLY A 360 -16.41 -14.59 9.68
N HIS A 361 -15.59 -13.87 10.45
CA HIS A 361 -14.92 -12.65 9.98
C HIS A 361 -13.77 -12.96 9.00
N ASP A 362 -13.56 -12.04 8.06
CA ASP A 362 -12.51 -12.14 7.05
C ASP A 362 -11.15 -12.37 7.69
N ARG A 363 -10.50 -13.47 7.30
CA ARG A 363 -9.19 -13.92 7.80
C ARG A 363 -9.07 -14.03 9.33
N SER A 364 -10.17 -14.18 10.06
CA SER A 364 -10.14 -14.45 11.50
C SER A 364 -9.50 -15.82 11.81
N GLU A 365 -8.51 -15.85 12.69
CA GLU A 365 -7.84 -17.09 13.16
C GLU A 365 -8.65 -17.82 14.24
N GLY A 366 -9.71 -17.17 14.75
CA GLY A 366 -10.45 -17.67 15.90
C GLY A 366 -11.24 -16.59 16.62
N ALA A 367 -11.34 -16.70 17.94
CA ALA A 367 -11.96 -15.69 18.78
C ALA A 367 -11.11 -15.44 20.03
N VAL A 368 -11.17 -14.21 20.52
CA VAL A 368 -10.67 -13.83 21.85
C VAL A 368 -11.89 -13.56 22.71
N ALA A 369 -11.91 -14.15 23.90
CA ALA A 369 -12.95 -13.97 24.90
C ALA A 369 -12.35 -13.23 26.09
N LYS A 370 -13.03 -12.22 26.59
CA LYS A 370 -12.58 -11.37 27.71
C LYS A 370 -13.68 -11.28 28.76
N ALA A 371 -13.34 -11.40 30.04
CA ALA A 371 -14.29 -11.11 31.11
C ALA A 371 -14.71 -9.63 31.01
N ALA A 372 -16.00 -9.35 30.85
CA ALA A 372 -16.47 -7.99 30.57
C ALA A 372 -16.20 -7.00 31.71
N ASP A 373 -16.07 -7.54 32.93
CA ASP A 373 -15.86 -6.76 34.16
C ASP A 373 -14.38 -6.68 34.58
N SER A 374 -13.46 -7.23 33.76
CA SER A 374 -12.02 -7.20 34.05
C SER A 374 -11.38 -5.84 33.78
N PRO A 375 -10.39 -5.42 34.60
CA PRO A 375 -9.51 -4.30 34.26
C PRO A 375 -8.63 -4.65 33.05
N TYR A 376 -7.85 -3.67 32.56
CA TYR A 376 -6.89 -3.91 31.48
C TYR A 376 -5.71 -4.70 32.05
N PRO A 377 -5.44 -5.93 31.57
CA PRO A 377 -4.36 -6.73 32.10
C PRO A 377 -3.00 -6.29 31.53
N THR A 378 -1.93 -6.54 32.28
CA THR A 378 -0.55 -6.50 31.77
C THR A 378 0.15 -7.83 32.06
N GLY A 379 0.87 -8.37 31.09
CA GLY A 379 1.47 -9.70 31.18
C GLY A 379 0.45 -10.84 31.12
N ALA A 380 0.76 -11.97 31.77
CA ALA A 380 -0.12 -13.12 31.84
C ALA A 380 -1.42 -12.80 32.60
N THR A 381 -2.58 -13.24 32.10
CA THR A 381 -3.89 -12.98 32.71
C THR A 381 -4.89 -14.11 32.47
N ASP A 382 -5.67 -14.45 33.49
CA ASP A 382 -6.82 -15.37 33.39
C ASP A 382 -8.15 -14.65 33.05
N ASP A 383 -8.11 -13.33 32.80
CA ASP A 383 -9.28 -12.54 32.37
C ASP A 383 -9.54 -12.66 30.87
N TRP A 384 -8.54 -13.12 30.11
CA TRP A 384 -8.63 -13.29 28.67
C TRP A 384 -8.39 -14.74 28.30
N SER A 385 -9.15 -15.26 27.34
CA SER A 385 -8.97 -16.58 26.76
C SER A 385 -9.08 -16.51 25.24
N LYS A 386 -8.51 -17.49 24.54
CA LYS A 386 -8.50 -17.52 23.07
C LYS A 386 -8.86 -18.91 22.58
N ILE A 387 -9.74 -18.96 21.57
CA ILE A 387 -10.08 -20.18 20.84
C ILE A 387 -9.66 -20.04 19.39
N LYS A 388 -8.94 -21.04 18.85
CA LYS A 388 -8.54 -21.06 17.43
C LYS A 388 -9.40 -21.98 16.60
N LYS A 389 -9.50 -21.68 15.29
CA LYS A 389 -10.03 -22.61 14.30
C LYS A 389 -9.06 -23.77 14.10
N VAL A 390 -9.59 -24.99 14.03
CA VAL A 390 -8.87 -26.21 13.68
C VAL A 390 -9.75 -27.07 12.78
N ALA A 391 -9.14 -27.80 11.84
CA ALA A 391 -9.78 -28.96 11.23
C ALA A 391 -9.32 -30.21 11.96
N GLU A 392 -10.24 -31.14 12.19
CA GLU A 392 -9.90 -32.48 12.67
C GLU A 392 -9.86 -33.43 11.48
N LEU A 393 -8.74 -34.13 11.32
CA LEU A 393 -8.50 -35.08 10.24
C LEU A 393 -8.14 -36.45 10.82
N LYS A 394 -8.58 -37.50 10.13
CA LYS A 394 -8.15 -38.88 10.36
C LYS A 394 -7.09 -39.20 9.32
N VAL A 395 -5.86 -39.44 9.77
CA VAL A 395 -4.71 -39.65 8.87
C VAL A 395 -3.99 -40.93 9.24
N ILE A 396 -3.36 -41.57 8.25
CA ILE A 396 -2.53 -42.75 8.48
C ILE A 396 -1.11 -42.33 8.88
N VAL A 397 -0.49 -43.06 9.78
CA VAL A 397 0.92 -42.87 10.14
C VAL A 397 1.80 -43.49 9.06
N LEU A 398 2.45 -42.66 8.25
CA LEU A 398 3.37 -43.08 7.19
C LEU A 398 4.79 -43.29 7.69
N ASP A 399 5.15 -42.63 8.80
CA ASP A 399 6.49 -42.64 9.38
C ASP A 399 6.42 -42.16 10.84
N LYS A 400 7.35 -42.60 11.69
CA LYS A 400 7.42 -42.17 13.09
C LYS A 400 8.86 -41.93 13.53
N LYS A 401 9.09 -40.86 14.30
CA LYS A 401 10.39 -40.56 14.91
C LYS A 401 10.26 -40.18 16.38
N ARG A 402 11.23 -40.63 17.17
CA ARG A 402 11.33 -40.32 18.60
C ARG A 402 12.06 -38.99 18.81
N VAL A 403 11.61 -38.18 19.77
CA VAL A 403 12.24 -36.89 20.09
C VAL A 403 13.16 -37.03 21.31
N ALA A 404 14.28 -36.29 21.31
CA ALA A 404 15.29 -36.34 22.37
C ALA A 404 14.76 -36.04 23.79
N GLY A 405 13.64 -35.31 23.92
CA GLY A 405 12.95 -35.03 25.19
C GLY A 405 11.82 -35.99 25.55
N GLY A 406 11.65 -37.10 24.83
CA GLY A 406 10.51 -38.01 24.94
C GLY A 406 9.35 -37.64 24.01
N GLY A 407 8.49 -38.62 23.73
CA GLY A 407 7.38 -38.50 22.78
C GLY A 407 7.75 -38.81 21.32
N TRP A 408 6.78 -38.58 20.43
CA TRP A 408 6.82 -38.98 19.03
C TRP A 408 6.36 -37.85 18.10
N ASN A 409 6.95 -37.77 16.90
CA ASN A 409 6.37 -37.04 15.77
C ASN A 409 6.01 -38.06 14.69
N TYR A 410 4.83 -37.90 14.09
CA TYR A 410 4.33 -38.77 13.02
C TYR A 410 4.29 -38.03 11.69
N ARG A 411 4.58 -38.73 10.59
CA ARG A 411 4.32 -38.24 9.23
C ARG A 411 2.93 -38.71 8.82
N GLY A 412 2.02 -37.78 8.54
CA GLY A 412 0.61 -38.08 8.27
C GLY A 412 0.32 -38.30 6.79
N GLY A 413 -0.53 -39.27 6.46
CA GLY A 413 -0.99 -39.58 5.12
C GLY A 413 -2.51 -39.48 4.93
N LEU A 414 -2.93 -39.07 3.73
CA LEU A 414 -4.32 -39.13 3.26
C LEU A 414 -4.44 -40.04 2.05
N GLU A 415 -5.63 -40.61 1.84
CA GLU A 415 -5.93 -41.38 0.63
C GLU A 415 -6.16 -40.42 -0.56
N PRO A 416 -5.50 -40.61 -1.72
CA PRO A 416 -5.78 -39.82 -2.91
C PRO A 416 -7.23 -40.04 -3.39
N SER A 417 -7.93 -38.97 -3.74
CA SER A 417 -9.27 -39.09 -4.33
C SER A 417 -9.19 -39.48 -5.81
N VAL A 418 -10.24 -40.09 -6.35
CA VAL A 418 -10.29 -40.51 -7.77
C VAL A 418 -10.08 -39.31 -8.71
N GLY A 419 -9.07 -39.41 -9.58
CA GLY A 419 -8.70 -38.36 -10.53
C GLY A 419 -7.77 -37.29 -9.97
N ASP A 420 -7.38 -37.38 -8.71
CA ASP A 420 -6.29 -36.57 -8.17
C ASP A 420 -4.94 -37.13 -8.62
N ASP A 421 -4.00 -36.25 -8.94
CA ASP A 421 -2.64 -36.62 -9.34
C ASP A 421 -1.66 -35.69 -8.60
N TRP A 422 -1.47 -36.02 -7.32
CA TRP A 422 -0.59 -35.32 -6.38
C TRP A 422 0.85 -35.85 -6.51
N GLU A 423 1.85 -34.98 -6.44
CA GLU A 423 3.27 -35.33 -6.53
C GLU A 423 3.87 -35.78 -5.19
N ASN A 424 3.36 -35.29 -4.05
CA ASN A 424 3.85 -35.69 -2.73
C ASN A 424 3.16 -36.96 -2.24
N VAL A 425 3.49 -38.09 -2.85
CA VAL A 425 2.92 -39.39 -2.52
C VAL A 425 3.99 -40.30 -1.90
N ARG A 426 3.59 -41.08 -0.89
CA ARG A 426 4.37 -42.18 -0.32
C ARG A 426 3.58 -43.48 -0.42
N GLU A 427 4.31 -44.58 -0.56
CA GLU A 427 3.74 -45.92 -0.58
C GLU A 427 3.88 -46.58 0.79
N LEU A 428 2.81 -47.23 1.24
CA LEU A 428 2.77 -48.07 2.43
C LEU A 428 1.89 -49.28 2.10
N ASP A 429 2.43 -50.49 2.30
CA ASP A 429 1.75 -51.77 2.02
C ASP A 429 1.11 -51.86 0.63
N GLY A 430 1.81 -51.37 -0.40
CA GLY A 430 1.34 -51.39 -1.80
C GLY A 430 0.27 -50.34 -2.13
N LYS A 431 -0.10 -49.47 -1.18
CA LYS A 431 -1.05 -48.37 -1.37
C LYS A 431 -0.35 -47.02 -1.32
N LYS A 432 -0.82 -46.10 -2.16
CA LYS A 432 -0.29 -44.72 -2.28
C LYS A 432 -1.09 -43.76 -1.41
N TYR A 433 -0.39 -42.95 -0.62
CA TYR A 433 -0.96 -41.94 0.26
C TYR A 433 -0.30 -40.57 0.01
N VAL A 434 -1.09 -39.50 0.05
CA VAL A 434 -0.56 -38.12 -0.02
C VAL A 434 0.06 -37.74 1.31
N ASP A 435 1.35 -37.40 1.29
CA ASP A 435 2.19 -37.13 2.45
C ASP A 435 2.06 -35.68 2.91
N LEU A 436 1.38 -35.46 4.02
CA LEU A 436 1.11 -34.13 4.56
C LEU A 436 2.31 -33.50 5.29
N GLY A 437 3.34 -34.28 5.61
CA GLY A 437 4.49 -33.87 6.43
C GLY A 437 4.41 -34.26 7.90
N TRP A 438 5.31 -33.72 8.72
CA TRP A 438 5.45 -34.09 10.14
C TRP A 438 4.47 -33.36 11.07
N SER A 439 3.96 -34.07 12.07
CA SER A 439 3.22 -33.52 13.21
C SER A 439 4.13 -32.80 14.20
N TYR A 440 3.54 -32.08 15.16
CA TYR A 440 4.21 -31.72 16.41
C TYR A 440 4.43 -32.94 17.32
N ASN A 441 5.28 -32.77 18.34
CA ASN A 441 5.56 -33.80 19.33
C ASN A 441 4.28 -34.16 20.11
N THR A 442 4.03 -35.45 20.31
CA THR A 442 2.94 -36.00 21.12
C THR A 442 3.42 -37.14 22.03
N ARG A 443 2.68 -37.39 23.12
CA ARG A 443 2.84 -38.59 23.95
C ARG A 443 1.97 -39.76 23.50
N VAL A 444 1.07 -39.54 22.55
CA VAL A 444 0.24 -40.60 21.96
C VAL A 444 1.16 -41.55 21.21
N GLU A 445 1.10 -42.82 21.57
CA GLU A 445 1.87 -43.89 20.93
C GLU A 445 1.04 -44.53 19.81
N ALA A 446 1.61 -44.55 18.62
CA ALA A 446 1.06 -45.17 17.42
C ALA A 446 2.22 -45.76 16.59
N ASP A 447 1.89 -46.76 15.79
CA ASP A 447 2.78 -47.43 14.85
C ASP A 447 2.50 -47.01 13.41
N VAL A 448 3.45 -47.28 12.51
CA VAL A 448 3.25 -47.05 11.07
C VAL A 448 2.09 -47.93 10.60
N GLY A 449 1.16 -47.34 9.86
CA GLY A 449 -0.09 -47.98 9.44
C GLY A 449 -1.30 -47.66 10.32
N ASP A 450 -1.09 -47.21 11.57
CA ASP A 450 -2.20 -46.82 12.43
C ASP A 450 -2.90 -45.55 11.92
N ILE A 451 -4.19 -45.42 12.21
CA ILE A 451 -4.93 -44.18 12.01
C ILE A 451 -4.87 -43.34 13.29
N VAL A 452 -4.53 -42.06 13.14
CA VAL A 452 -4.49 -41.10 14.24
C VAL A 452 -5.43 -39.93 13.97
N THR A 453 -6.04 -39.43 15.03
CA THR A 453 -6.84 -38.21 15.02
C THR A 453 -5.91 -37.01 15.16
N VAL A 454 -5.93 -36.09 14.20
CA VAL A 454 -5.03 -34.93 14.16
C VAL A 454 -5.82 -33.65 13.99
N LYS A 455 -5.56 -32.67 14.85
CA LYS A 455 -6.04 -31.30 14.66
C LYS A 455 -5.01 -30.50 13.89
N VAL A 456 -5.43 -29.83 12.84
CA VAL A 456 -4.57 -29.01 11.98
C VAL A 456 -5.03 -27.56 12.00
N LEU A 457 -4.06 -26.65 12.05
CA LEU A 457 -4.32 -25.21 11.98
C LEU A 457 -4.52 -24.76 10.55
N GLU A 458 -3.84 -25.39 9.59
CA GLU A 458 -3.98 -25.10 8.16
C GLU A 458 -3.87 -26.38 7.32
N ILE A 459 -4.66 -26.46 6.25
CA ILE A 459 -4.49 -27.40 5.14
C ILE A 459 -4.23 -26.59 3.88
N ILE A 460 -3.25 -27.03 3.10
CA ILE A 460 -2.60 -26.19 2.11
C ILE A 460 -2.48 -26.98 0.80
N PRO A 461 -3.47 -26.89 -0.10
CA PRO A 461 -3.33 -27.31 -1.50
C PRO A 461 -2.41 -26.36 -2.25
N ASP A 462 -1.47 -26.98 -2.96
CA ASP A 462 -0.50 -26.39 -3.87
C ASP A 462 -0.81 -26.94 -5.27
N ASP A 463 -1.65 -26.21 -6.01
CA ASP A 463 -2.09 -26.65 -7.33
C ASP A 463 -0.93 -26.67 -8.35
N ASP A 464 0.05 -25.77 -8.18
CA ASP A 464 1.20 -25.61 -9.09
C ASP A 464 2.20 -26.76 -8.94
N LYS A 465 2.54 -27.13 -7.70
CA LYS A 465 3.41 -28.29 -7.42
C LYS A 465 2.64 -29.58 -7.29
N ARG A 466 1.31 -29.52 -7.39
CA ARG A 466 0.41 -30.65 -7.19
C ARG A 466 0.70 -31.29 -5.83
N ARG A 467 0.76 -30.50 -4.76
CA ARG A 467 1.02 -30.98 -3.40
C ARG A 467 -0.07 -30.62 -2.41
N LEU A 468 -0.29 -31.47 -1.41
CA LEU A 468 -1.15 -31.16 -0.27
C LEU A 468 -0.36 -31.32 1.02
N VAL A 469 -0.27 -30.25 1.83
CA VAL A 469 0.46 -30.28 3.11
C VAL A 469 -0.39 -29.68 4.24
N TRP A 470 -0.01 -29.97 5.49
CA TRP A 470 -0.61 -29.38 6.68
C TRP A 470 0.35 -28.44 7.43
N LEU A 471 -0.17 -27.54 8.26
CA LEU A 471 0.60 -26.82 9.29
C LEU A 471 -0.11 -26.90 10.64
N GLY A 472 0.69 -26.93 11.70
CA GLY A 472 0.18 -26.96 13.07
C GLY A 472 -0.49 -28.28 13.46
N ALA A 473 -0.05 -29.40 12.90
CA ALA A 473 -0.65 -30.72 13.10
C ALA A 473 -0.38 -31.29 14.51
N GLN A 474 -1.44 -31.37 15.33
CA GLN A 474 -1.43 -31.86 16.72
C GLN A 474 -2.21 -33.17 16.84
N VAL A 475 -1.49 -34.25 17.16
CA VAL A 475 -2.05 -35.60 17.34
C VAL A 475 -2.82 -35.65 18.66
N GLN A 476 -4.07 -36.09 18.62
CA GLN A 476 -4.96 -36.16 19.78
C GLN A 476 -5.00 -37.55 20.39
N ASP A 477 -5.17 -38.58 19.56
CA ASP A 477 -5.35 -39.97 19.94
C ASP A 477 -5.09 -40.90 18.73
N LYS A 478 -4.91 -42.19 19.03
CA LYS A 478 -4.94 -43.28 18.05
C LYS A 478 -6.40 -43.73 17.89
N ASP A 479 -6.86 -43.84 16.65
CA ASP A 479 -8.22 -44.24 16.32
C ASP A 479 -8.26 -45.76 16.07
N GLU A 480 -8.48 -46.54 17.12
CA GLU A 480 -8.44 -48.02 17.06
C GLU A 480 -9.57 -48.63 16.22
N GLY A 481 -10.65 -47.89 15.97
CA GLY A 481 -11.82 -48.37 15.24
C GLY A 481 -11.78 -48.10 13.73
N ARG A 482 -10.69 -47.53 13.21
CA ARG A 482 -10.62 -47.01 11.85
C ARG A 482 -9.44 -47.61 11.08
N GLU A 483 -9.74 -48.20 9.92
CA GLU A 483 -8.74 -48.86 9.07
C GLU A 483 -8.23 -47.96 7.92
N THR A 484 -8.96 -46.91 7.55
CA THR A 484 -8.61 -46.03 6.43
C THR A 484 -8.56 -44.55 6.81
N PRO A 485 -7.60 -43.77 6.29
CA PRO A 485 -7.56 -42.33 6.53
C PRO A 485 -8.70 -41.61 5.79
N TYR A 486 -8.84 -40.30 5.97
CA TYR A 486 -9.65 -39.48 5.07
C TYR A 486 -9.02 -39.36 3.69
N THR A 487 -9.86 -39.08 2.70
CA THR A 487 -9.40 -38.73 1.36
C THR A 487 -8.91 -37.28 1.28
N THR A 488 -8.10 -36.97 0.29
CA THR A 488 -7.66 -35.60 -0.04
C THR A 488 -8.83 -34.62 -0.19
N ARG A 489 -9.91 -35.00 -0.91
CA ARG A 489 -11.10 -34.15 -1.07
C ARG A 489 -11.88 -33.98 0.24
N GLN A 490 -12.01 -35.05 1.04
CA GLN A 490 -12.62 -34.95 2.37
C GLN A 490 -11.84 -33.98 3.25
N ALA A 491 -10.50 -34.08 3.28
CA ALA A 491 -9.66 -33.19 4.06
C ALA A 491 -9.75 -31.73 3.58
N ILE A 492 -9.72 -31.48 2.27
CA ILE A 492 -9.87 -30.13 1.68
C ILE A 492 -11.24 -29.55 2.02
N ASP A 493 -12.30 -30.35 1.94
CA ASP A 493 -13.66 -29.92 2.26
C ASP A 493 -13.85 -29.63 3.75
N ILE A 494 -13.35 -30.51 4.64
CA ILE A 494 -13.35 -30.29 6.09
C ILE A 494 -12.57 -29.01 6.41
N ALA A 495 -11.39 -28.82 5.82
CA ALA A 495 -10.59 -27.62 6.02
C ALA A 495 -11.29 -26.35 5.50
N ARG A 496 -11.99 -26.44 4.36
CA ARG A 496 -12.79 -25.34 3.80
C ARG A 496 -13.92 -24.96 4.74
N ARG A 497 -14.68 -25.95 5.24
CA ARG A 497 -15.79 -25.77 6.18
C ARG A 497 -15.33 -25.23 7.54
N ALA A 498 -14.17 -25.67 8.02
CA ALA A 498 -13.55 -25.19 9.24
C ALA A 498 -12.85 -23.82 9.09
N GLY A 499 -12.72 -23.30 7.86
CA GLY A 499 -12.04 -22.04 7.58
C GLY A 499 -10.53 -22.07 7.80
N VAL A 500 -9.93 -23.26 7.69
CA VAL A 500 -8.48 -23.52 7.83
C VAL A 500 -7.83 -23.96 6.52
N LEU A 501 -8.58 -24.04 5.42
CA LEU A 501 -8.01 -24.21 4.09
C LEU A 501 -7.29 -22.92 3.66
N GLN A 502 -5.97 -22.98 3.50
CA GLN A 502 -5.14 -21.90 2.96
C GLN A 502 -4.71 -22.26 1.54
N LYS A 503 -4.30 -21.26 0.76
CA LYS A 503 -3.58 -21.53 -0.50
C LYS A 503 -2.11 -21.76 -0.20
N ALA A 504 -1.44 -22.64 -0.92
CA ALA A 504 0.00 -22.85 -0.79
C ALA A 504 0.81 -21.56 -0.78
N ALA A 505 1.49 -21.35 0.35
CA ALA A 505 2.67 -20.53 0.41
C ALA A 505 3.86 -21.47 0.21
N HIS A 506 4.49 -21.43 -0.96
CA HIS A 506 5.69 -22.22 -1.19
C HIS A 506 6.82 -21.72 -0.27
N PRO A 507 7.43 -22.58 0.56
CA PRO A 507 8.64 -22.22 1.28
C PRO A 507 9.78 -22.21 0.28
N GLY A 508 10.12 -21.01 -0.21
CA GLY A 508 11.26 -20.79 -1.12
C GLY A 508 10.99 -19.89 -2.33
N GLU A 509 9.73 -19.60 -2.68
CA GLU A 509 9.34 -18.67 -3.75
C GLU A 509 7.98 -18.06 -3.37
N GLU A 510 7.83 -16.76 -3.14
CA GLU A 510 7.57 -15.81 -4.23
C GLU A 510 6.79 -16.45 -5.39
N GLY A 511 5.46 -16.57 -5.30
CA GLY A 511 4.64 -17.12 -6.39
C GLY A 511 3.44 -16.22 -6.68
N GLU A 512 3.33 -15.36 -7.69
CA GLU A 512 4.02 -15.27 -8.97
C GLU A 512 5.52 -15.48 -8.92
N THR A 513 6.03 -16.39 -9.76
CA THR A 513 7.46 -16.47 -10.06
C THR A 513 7.95 -15.07 -10.40
N ASN A 514 9.23 -14.73 -10.18
CA ASN A 514 9.74 -13.43 -10.65
C ASN A 514 9.44 -13.19 -12.15
N ALA A 515 9.34 -14.27 -12.95
CA ALA A 515 8.90 -14.21 -14.33
C ALA A 515 7.39 -13.89 -14.49
N THR A 516 6.51 -14.47 -13.67
CA THR A 516 5.07 -14.18 -13.67
C THR A 516 4.79 -12.78 -13.11
N ARG A 517 5.54 -12.35 -12.06
CA ARG A 517 5.50 -11.00 -11.49
C ARG A 517 5.93 -9.98 -12.52
N ALA A 518 7.04 -10.25 -13.19
CA ALA A 518 7.52 -9.40 -14.24
C ALA A 518 6.57 -9.40 -15.46
N ALA A 519 5.96 -10.53 -15.82
CA ALA A 519 4.99 -10.60 -16.90
C ALA A 519 3.73 -9.78 -16.59
N ARG A 520 3.18 -9.89 -15.37
CA ARG A 520 2.04 -9.08 -14.91
C ARG A 520 2.41 -7.60 -14.79
N PHE A 521 3.54 -7.30 -14.14
CA PHE A 521 4.05 -5.94 -14.01
C PHE A 521 4.22 -5.29 -15.39
N TRP A 522 4.85 -5.98 -16.33
CA TRP A 522 5.04 -5.50 -17.70
C TRP A 522 3.69 -5.29 -18.40
N ARG A 523 2.78 -6.26 -18.32
CA ARG A 523 1.42 -6.18 -18.89
C ARG A 523 0.69 -4.92 -18.46
N ASP A 524 0.85 -4.51 -17.21
CA ASP A 524 0.09 -3.42 -16.60
C ASP A 524 0.83 -2.06 -16.64
N ASN A 525 2.16 -2.07 -16.84
CA ASN A 525 3.00 -0.86 -16.67
C ASN A 525 3.92 -0.50 -17.84
N TRP A 526 4.03 -1.29 -18.91
CA TRP A 526 4.98 -1.03 -20.01
C TRP A 526 4.89 0.39 -20.60
N GLN A 527 3.68 0.96 -20.67
CA GLN A 527 3.37 2.32 -21.15
C GLN A 527 3.97 3.43 -20.28
N ARG A 528 4.45 3.10 -19.07
CA ARG A 528 5.13 4.03 -18.17
C ARG A 528 6.66 3.85 -18.19
N MET A 529 7.17 2.83 -18.89
CA MET A 529 8.57 2.39 -18.79
C MET A 529 9.50 2.98 -19.86
N PHE A 530 8.98 3.63 -20.90
CA PHE A 530 9.84 4.28 -21.90
C PHE A 530 10.33 5.66 -21.40
N PRO A 531 11.59 6.06 -21.67
CA PRO A 531 12.07 7.40 -21.37
C PRO A 531 11.33 8.42 -22.24
N THR A 532 10.81 9.50 -21.63
CA THR A 532 10.07 10.57 -22.33
C THR A 532 10.91 11.30 -23.39
N SER A 533 12.24 11.28 -23.26
CA SER A 533 13.17 11.78 -24.27
C SER A 533 13.30 10.88 -25.51
N GLY A 534 12.80 9.64 -25.43
CA GLY A 534 13.01 8.59 -26.44
C GLY A 534 14.40 7.96 -26.42
N ARG A 535 15.29 8.39 -25.51
CA ARG A 535 16.66 7.89 -25.39
C ARG A 535 16.99 7.48 -23.97
N GLY A 536 17.78 6.43 -23.81
CA GLY A 536 18.25 5.97 -22.51
C GLY A 536 19.62 5.28 -22.58
N ARG A 537 20.10 4.80 -21.44
CA ARG A 537 21.29 3.95 -21.31
C ARG A 537 20.87 2.51 -21.12
N PHE A 538 21.70 1.58 -21.60
CA PHE A 538 21.52 0.16 -21.35
C PHE A 538 22.81 -0.50 -20.86
N VAL A 539 22.64 -1.62 -20.17
CA VAL A 539 23.69 -2.58 -19.85
C VAL A 539 23.17 -3.98 -20.13
N TYR A 540 24.05 -4.83 -20.64
CA TYR A 540 23.78 -6.22 -20.93
C TYR A 540 24.72 -7.09 -20.11
N HIS A 541 24.18 -8.06 -19.37
CA HIS A 541 24.98 -8.93 -18.51
C HIS A 541 24.85 -10.39 -18.89
N HIS A 542 25.95 -11.14 -18.75
CA HIS A 542 25.86 -12.57 -18.49
C HIS A 542 25.53 -12.78 -17.02
N HIS A 543 24.48 -13.55 -16.76
CA HIS A 543 24.06 -13.98 -15.44
C HIS A 543 24.26 -15.49 -15.32
N TRP A 544 25.28 -15.87 -14.56
CA TRP A 544 25.59 -17.27 -14.21
C TRP A 544 24.92 -17.63 -12.90
N ARG A 545 24.24 -18.78 -12.87
CA ARG A 545 23.48 -19.26 -11.72
C ARG A 545 23.89 -20.70 -11.40
N GLY A 546 23.82 -21.06 -10.12
CA GLY A 546 24.06 -22.45 -9.72
C GLY A 546 25.53 -22.77 -9.42
N LEU A 547 26.37 -21.73 -9.28
CA LEU A 547 27.80 -21.88 -9.05
C LEU A 547 28.08 -22.40 -7.63
N ASP A 548 29.05 -23.29 -7.52
CA ASP A 548 29.72 -23.58 -6.26
C ASP A 548 30.70 -22.46 -5.88
N GLU A 549 31.09 -22.42 -4.61
CA GLU A 549 31.91 -21.32 -4.05
C GLU A 549 33.27 -21.19 -4.76
N ASP A 550 33.90 -22.31 -5.07
CA ASP A 550 35.17 -22.39 -5.80
C ASP A 550 35.03 -21.93 -7.26
N GLU A 551 33.88 -22.15 -7.88
CA GLU A 551 33.57 -21.68 -9.24
C GLU A 551 33.38 -20.16 -9.32
N THR A 552 33.15 -19.47 -8.19
CA THR A 552 33.00 -18.00 -8.18
C THR A 552 34.27 -17.26 -8.59
N GLY A 553 35.43 -17.93 -8.58
CA GLY A 553 36.70 -17.39 -9.07
C GLY A 553 36.83 -17.34 -10.60
N LEU A 554 36.08 -18.18 -11.32
CA LEU A 554 36.23 -18.38 -12.77
C LEU A 554 35.83 -17.15 -13.60
N SER A 555 36.55 -16.87 -14.67
CA SER A 555 36.20 -15.84 -15.65
C SER A 555 34.98 -16.23 -16.49
N ASP A 556 34.40 -15.28 -17.22
CA ASP A 556 33.24 -15.51 -18.08
C ASP A 556 33.55 -16.56 -19.19
N GLU A 557 34.78 -16.55 -19.71
CA GLU A 557 35.25 -17.52 -20.70
C GLU A 557 35.49 -18.92 -20.12
N GLU A 558 35.93 -19.01 -18.87
CA GLU A 558 36.10 -20.29 -18.17
C GLU A 558 34.76 -20.89 -17.79
N LEU A 559 33.81 -20.07 -17.31
CA LEU A 559 32.43 -20.50 -17.04
C LEU A 559 31.74 -20.99 -18.31
N LEU A 560 32.01 -20.39 -19.46
CA LEU A 560 31.56 -20.89 -20.75
C LEU A 560 32.07 -22.29 -21.10
N ARG A 561 33.07 -22.85 -20.40
CA ARG A 561 33.55 -24.24 -20.60
C ARG A 561 32.92 -25.25 -19.63
N THR A 562 32.10 -24.79 -18.70
CA THR A 562 31.34 -25.63 -17.75
C THR A 562 30.01 -26.09 -18.36
N ASP A 563 29.23 -26.88 -17.61
CA ASP A 563 27.87 -27.32 -17.99
C ASP A 563 26.76 -26.42 -17.41
N HIS A 564 27.12 -25.27 -16.82
CA HIS A 564 26.14 -24.32 -16.29
C HIS A 564 25.31 -23.65 -17.39
N SER A 565 24.16 -23.11 -17.00
CA SER A 565 23.34 -22.26 -17.89
C SER A 565 23.66 -20.80 -17.67
N VAL A 566 23.69 -20.03 -18.77
CA VAL A 566 23.88 -18.57 -18.73
C VAL A 566 22.64 -17.87 -19.29
N HIS A 567 22.20 -16.83 -18.60
CA HIS A 567 21.16 -15.94 -19.10
C HIS A 567 21.75 -14.59 -19.53
N GLY A 568 21.18 -14.01 -20.57
CA GLY A 568 21.54 -12.69 -21.06
C GLY A 568 20.57 -11.63 -20.53
N ASP A 569 20.99 -10.82 -19.58
CA ASP A 569 20.12 -9.83 -18.95
C ASP A 569 20.30 -8.43 -19.55
N LEU A 570 19.34 -7.99 -20.35
CA LEU A 570 19.22 -6.60 -20.82
C LEU A 570 18.55 -5.73 -19.76
N ARG A 571 19.13 -4.57 -19.46
CA ARG A 571 18.57 -3.56 -18.56
C ARG A 571 18.69 -2.17 -19.17
N PHE A 572 17.61 -1.40 -19.10
CA PHE A 572 17.43 -0.14 -19.81
C PHE A 572 16.94 0.95 -18.85
N SER A 573 17.52 2.14 -18.92
CA SER A 573 17.06 3.28 -18.11
C SER A 573 15.69 3.77 -18.53
N SER A 574 14.78 3.92 -17.57
CA SER A 574 13.42 4.43 -17.78
C SER A 574 13.30 5.92 -17.40
N ARG A 575 12.06 6.40 -17.23
CA ARG A 575 11.73 7.68 -16.60
C ARG A 575 12.00 7.60 -15.09
N GLY A 576 12.80 8.53 -14.55
CA GLY A 576 13.17 8.56 -13.13
C GLY A 576 14.35 7.62 -12.80
N ASP A 577 14.38 7.07 -11.58
CA ASP A 577 15.50 6.27 -11.06
C ASP A 577 15.31 4.74 -11.16
N THR A 578 14.46 4.29 -12.09
CA THR A 578 14.17 2.87 -12.33
C THR A 578 14.66 2.40 -13.71
N LEU A 579 14.94 1.10 -13.82
CA LEU A 579 15.25 0.40 -15.05
C LEU A 579 14.12 -0.57 -15.40
N TRP A 580 13.84 -0.73 -16.69
CA TRP A 580 13.11 -1.91 -17.19
C TRP A 580 14.11 -2.90 -17.79
N GLY A 581 13.75 -4.18 -17.90
CA GLY A 581 14.68 -5.19 -18.37
C GLY A 581 14.04 -6.42 -18.98
N PHE A 582 14.85 -7.16 -19.73
CA PHE A 582 14.46 -8.39 -20.41
C PHE A 582 15.58 -9.43 -20.27
N THR A 583 15.22 -10.61 -19.77
CA THR A 583 16.11 -11.78 -19.65
C THR A 583 15.99 -12.60 -20.92
N VAL A 584 17.10 -12.87 -21.58
CA VAL A 584 17.20 -13.73 -22.75
C VAL A 584 17.72 -15.10 -22.30
N PHE A 585 16.99 -16.15 -22.63
CA PHE A 585 17.42 -17.52 -22.39
C PHE A 585 18.41 -17.92 -23.49
N LEU A 586 19.70 -17.86 -23.16
CA LEU A 586 20.78 -18.16 -24.10
C LEU A 586 21.00 -19.66 -24.29
N GLY A 587 20.35 -20.52 -23.52
CA GLY A 587 20.52 -21.98 -23.63
C GLY A 587 21.80 -22.48 -22.97
N THR A 588 22.37 -23.56 -23.48
CA THR A 588 23.55 -24.21 -22.85
C THR A 588 24.85 -23.47 -23.17
N THR A 589 25.87 -23.64 -22.34
CA THR A 589 27.23 -23.15 -22.61
C THR A 589 27.76 -23.62 -23.96
N GLU A 590 27.46 -24.86 -24.37
CA GLU A 590 27.87 -25.40 -25.66
C GLU A 590 27.26 -24.62 -26.83
N GLU A 591 25.96 -24.34 -26.80
CA GLU A 591 25.30 -23.53 -27.83
C GLU A 591 25.89 -22.12 -27.89
N ASN A 592 26.22 -21.53 -26.73
CA ASN A 592 26.85 -20.22 -26.66
C ASN A 592 28.26 -20.23 -27.22
N ARG A 593 29.09 -21.23 -26.90
CA ARG A 593 30.44 -21.40 -27.50
C ARG A 593 30.37 -21.50 -29.02
N ARG A 594 29.44 -22.31 -29.57
CA ARG A 594 29.22 -22.44 -31.02
C ARG A 594 28.81 -21.12 -31.67
N ALA A 595 28.11 -20.26 -30.94
CA ALA A 595 27.72 -18.92 -31.40
C ALA A 595 28.80 -17.83 -31.17
N GLY A 596 30.02 -18.19 -30.77
CA GLY A 596 31.08 -17.20 -30.48
C GLY A 596 31.00 -16.59 -29.07
N GLY A 597 30.43 -17.33 -28.13
CA GLY A 597 30.35 -17.01 -26.70
C GLY A 597 28.99 -16.48 -26.22
N ASP A 598 28.15 -15.99 -27.13
CA ASP A 598 26.85 -15.40 -26.78
C ASP A 598 25.89 -15.39 -27.98
N ARG A 599 24.76 -16.09 -27.84
CA ARG A 599 23.77 -16.21 -28.91
C ARG A 599 22.99 -14.93 -29.21
N LEU A 600 22.81 -14.02 -28.25
CA LEU A 600 22.14 -12.74 -28.50
C LEU A 600 23.07 -11.79 -29.24
N VAL A 601 24.37 -11.79 -28.93
CA VAL A 601 25.35 -11.00 -29.67
C VAL A 601 25.48 -11.50 -31.11
N ALA A 602 25.47 -12.82 -31.31
CA ALA A 602 25.54 -13.44 -32.63
C ALA A 602 24.19 -13.51 -33.37
N ILE A 603 23.09 -13.08 -32.75
CA ILE A 603 21.76 -13.19 -33.35
C ILE A 603 21.70 -12.35 -34.63
N SER A 604 21.23 -12.96 -35.71
CA SER A 604 21.06 -12.28 -36.99
C SER A 604 19.87 -12.84 -37.77
N GLY A 605 19.27 -11.98 -38.59
CA GLY A 605 18.09 -12.31 -39.39
C GLY A 605 16.86 -12.66 -38.55
N ASP A 606 16.11 -13.67 -38.99
CA ASP A 606 14.85 -14.05 -38.35
C ASP A 606 15.02 -15.05 -37.20
N ALA A 607 16.26 -15.28 -36.75
CA ALA A 607 16.54 -16.07 -35.57
C ALA A 607 15.89 -15.44 -34.33
N LYS A 608 15.28 -16.29 -33.50
CA LYS A 608 14.52 -15.86 -32.31
C LYS A 608 15.06 -16.53 -31.07
N LEU A 609 15.29 -15.74 -30.01
CA LEU A 609 15.62 -16.27 -28.69
C LEU A 609 14.45 -16.02 -27.74
N ARG A 610 14.15 -17.02 -26.91
CA ARG A 610 13.11 -16.89 -25.88
C ARG A 610 13.61 -16.01 -24.75
N GLY A 611 12.69 -15.31 -24.10
CA GLY A 611 13.01 -14.52 -22.92
C GLY A 611 11.80 -14.17 -22.09
N THR A 612 12.04 -13.41 -21.04
CA THR A 612 11.01 -12.91 -20.13
C THR A 612 11.37 -11.54 -19.60
N PHE A 613 10.38 -10.69 -19.35
CA PHE A 613 10.60 -9.38 -18.74
C PHE A 613 11.12 -9.52 -17.30
N LYS A 614 11.76 -8.46 -16.81
CA LYS A 614 12.16 -8.32 -15.40
C LYS A 614 11.23 -7.33 -14.71
N LEU A 615 11.10 -7.46 -13.38
CA LEU A 615 10.57 -6.40 -12.53
C LEU A 615 11.42 -5.14 -12.69
N ALA A 616 10.86 -3.97 -12.37
CA ALA A 616 11.63 -2.74 -12.37
C ALA A 616 12.82 -2.85 -11.39
N GLN A 617 14.00 -2.39 -11.81
CA GLN A 617 15.24 -2.53 -11.04
C GLN A 617 15.86 -1.16 -10.73
N PRO A 618 16.64 -1.02 -9.64
CA PRO A 618 17.33 0.23 -9.33
C PRO A 618 18.33 0.64 -10.41
N ARG A 619 18.47 1.95 -10.66
CA ARG A 619 19.43 2.52 -11.62
C ARG A 619 20.89 2.10 -11.39
N ALA A 620 21.25 1.72 -10.17
CA ALA A 620 22.58 1.21 -9.81
C ALA A 620 23.01 0.00 -10.65
N TRP A 621 22.06 -0.80 -11.14
CA TRP A 621 22.33 -1.94 -12.02
C TRP A 621 23.03 -1.58 -13.34
N LEU A 622 22.98 -0.33 -13.79
CA LEU A 622 23.74 0.14 -14.96
C LEU A 622 25.27 0.07 -14.76
N ASN A 623 25.73 -0.03 -13.52
CA ASN A 623 27.15 -0.04 -13.16
C ASN A 623 27.63 -1.39 -12.58
N VAL A 624 26.70 -2.34 -12.37
CA VAL A 624 27.04 -3.69 -11.88
C VAL A 624 27.88 -4.42 -12.94
N GLY A 625 28.87 -5.21 -12.52
CA GLY A 625 29.68 -6.01 -13.43
C GLY A 625 30.62 -5.23 -14.37
N VAL A 626 30.59 -3.89 -14.37
CA VAL A 626 31.32 -3.04 -15.34
C VAL A 626 32.82 -2.95 -15.05
N ARG A 627 33.20 -2.72 -13.78
CA ARG A 627 34.62 -2.63 -13.37
C ARG A 627 35.17 -3.99 -12.99
N ARG A 628 34.38 -4.76 -12.25
CA ARG A 628 34.67 -6.12 -11.81
C ARG A 628 33.37 -6.92 -11.77
N PRO A 629 33.40 -8.25 -11.99
CA PRO A 629 32.22 -9.10 -11.89
C PRO A 629 31.59 -8.99 -10.49
N LEU A 630 30.27 -9.02 -10.42
CA LEU A 630 29.56 -9.12 -9.13
C LEU A 630 29.35 -10.59 -8.82
N VAL A 631 29.91 -11.04 -7.69
CA VAL A 631 29.64 -12.36 -7.11
C VAL A 631 28.60 -12.18 -6.01
N VAL A 632 27.60 -13.07 -5.98
CA VAL A 632 26.48 -12.99 -5.03
C VAL A 632 26.31 -14.34 -4.34
N GLU A 633 26.36 -14.28 -3.01
CA GLU A 633 26.16 -15.41 -2.09
C GLU A 633 24.79 -16.09 -2.26
N PRO A 634 24.67 -17.37 -1.88
CA PRO A 634 23.39 -18.06 -1.79
C PRO A 634 22.35 -17.27 -1.00
N GLY A 635 21.13 -17.20 -1.52
CA GLY A 635 20.05 -16.38 -0.97
C GLY A 635 20.10 -14.89 -1.34
N GLY A 636 21.17 -14.43 -1.98
CA GLY A 636 21.28 -13.09 -2.57
C GLY A 636 20.67 -12.96 -3.98
N VAL A 637 20.69 -11.75 -4.54
CA VAL A 637 20.04 -11.44 -5.83
C VAL A 637 20.58 -12.30 -6.98
N GLY A 638 19.67 -13.06 -7.63
CA GLY A 638 20.00 -13.91 -8.78
C GLY A 638 20.64 -15.25 -8.43
N SER A 639 20.97 -15.48 -7.15
CA SER A 639 21.47 -16.76 -6.61
C SER A 639 20.32 -17.72 -6.32
N THR A 640 20.62 -18.98 -6.00
CA THR A 640 19.63 -19.88 -5.39
C THR A 640 19.82 -19.87 -3.88
N SER A 641 18.94 -20.50 -3.11
CA SER A 641 19.09 -20.60 -1.64
C SER A 641 20.36 -21.34 -1.19
N ARG A 642 21.06 -22.03 -2.10
CA ARG A 642 22.24 -22.86 -1.79
C ARG A 642 23.43 -22.68 -2.73
N LYS A 643 23.26 -21.97 -3.84
CA LYS A 643 24.29 -21.82 -4.88
C LYS A 643 24.48 -20.35 -5.21
N TRP A 644 25.72 -19.99 -5.53
CA TRP A 644 26.12 -18.64 -5.86
C TRP A 644 25.62 -18.21 -7.24
N SER A 645 25.69 -16.91 -7.50
CA SER A 645 25.54 -16.37 -8.85
C SER A 645 26.61 -15.33 -9.16
N LYS A 646 26.88 -15.12 -10.45
CA LYS A 646 27.90 -14.18 -10.91
C LYS A 646 27.41 -13.38 -12.11
N PHE A 647 27.69 -12.08 -12.12
CA PHE A 647 27.30 -11.15 -13.18
C PHE A 647 28.51 -10.50 -13.82
N PHE A 648 28.61 -10.61 -15.14
CA PHE A 648 29.59 -9.90 -15.97
C PHE A 648 28.87 -8.88 -16.83
N ALA A 649 29.34 -7.62 -16.89
CA ALA A 649 28.82 -6.66 -17.86
C ALA A 649 29.47 -6.92 -19.23
N VAL A 650 28.69 -7.47 -20.15
CA VAL A 650 29.14 -7.94 -21.46
C VAL A 650 29.10 -6.81 -22.50
N ASP A 651 28.09 -5.94 -22.40
CA ASP A 651 28.02 -4.73 -23.21
C ASP A 651 27.26 -3.61 -22.47
N ARG A 652 27.45 -2.38 -22.92
CA ARG A 652 26.73 -1.21 -22.43
C ARG A 652 26.75 -0.10 -23.47
N GLY A 653 25.75 0.77 -23.41
CA GLY A 653 25.67 1.86 -24.36
C GLY A 653 24.44 2.72 -24.17
N THR A 654 23.99 3.32 -25.26
CA THR A 654 22.72 4.06 -25.32
C THR A 654 21.70 3.29 -26.14
N TYR A 655 20.42 3.59 -25.93
CA TYR A 655 19.36 3.03 -26.75
C TYR A 655 18.32 4.10 -27.10
N ARG A 656 17.61 3.87 -28.20
CA ARG A 656 16.44 4.64 -28.62
C ARG A 656 15.19 3.77 -28.62
N VAL A 657 14.06 4.39 -28.28
CA VAL A 657 12.72 3.79 -28.31
C VAL A 657 12.15 3.90 -29.73
N GLY A 658 11.56 2.80 -30.23
CA GLY A 658 10.74 2.76 -31.45
C GLY A 658 9.24 2.64 -31.12
N VAL A 659 8.52 1.81 -31.86
CA VAL A 659 7.09 1.56 -31.63
C VAL A 659 6.85 0.47 -30.58
N TRP A 660 6.04 0.76 -29.55
CA TRP A 660 5.70 -0.20 -28.49
C TRP A 660 4.19 -0.35 -28.32
N ASN A 661 3.74 -1.58 -28.06
CA ASN A 661 2.41 -1.92 -27.54
C ASN A 661 2.53 -3.09 -26.54
N ARG A 662 1.40 -3.57 -26.01
CA ARG A 662 1.36 -4.67 -25.02
C ARG A 662 2.07 -5.96 -25.45
N HIS A 663 2.27 -6.17 -26.75
CA HIS A 663 2.79 -7.41 -27.34
C HIS A 663 4.01 -7.19 -28.24
N PHE A 664 4.48 -5.95 -28.40
CA PHE A 664 5.55 -5.57 -29.32
C PHE A 664 6.38 -4.42 -28.76
N VAL A 665 7.71 -4.55 -28.77
CA VAL A 665 8.65 -3.55 -28.24
C VAL A 665 9.81 -3.43 -29.20
N GLU A 666 9.98 -2.25 -29.79
CA GLU A 666 11.10 -1.95 -30.68
C GLU A 666 12.14 -1.07 -29.99
N VAL A 667 13.40 -1.49 -30.01
CA VAL A 667 14.53 -0.72 -29.48
C VAL A 667 15.70 -0.70 -30.45
N PHE A 668 16.42 0.41 -30.48
CA PHE A 668 17.66 0.56 -31.24
C PHE A 668 18.82 0.69 -30.27
N LEU A 669 19.72 -0.30 -30.27
CA LEU A 669 20.85 -0.37 -29.37
C LEU A 669 22.09 0.23 -30.03
N ASP A 670 22.86 0.97 -29.25
CA ASP A 670 24.17 1.50 -29.62
C ASP A 670 25.17 1.20 -28.49
N GLY A 671 25.58 -0.07 -28.40
CA GLY A 671 26.68 -0.56 -27.56
C GLY A 671 27.88 -0.99 -28.40
N ARG A 672 28.89 -1.63 -27.80
CA ARG A 672 30.03 -2.16 -28.57
C ARG A 672 29.68 -3.46 -29.30
N ARG A 673 28.93 -4.36 -28.66
CA ARG A 673 28.58 -5.70 -29.17
C ARG A 673 27.14 -5.77 -29.68
N LEU A 674 26.21 -5.14 -28.98
CA LEU A 674 24.80 -5.05 -29.32
C LEU A 674 24.53 -3.72 -30.03
N LYS A 675 24.35 -3.80 -31.35
CA LYS A 675 24.10 -2.64 -32.22
C LYS A 675 22.94 -2.89 -33.19
N GLY A 676 22.15 -1.86 -33.42
CA GLY A 676 21.06 -1.86 -34.40
C GLY A 676 19.68 -2.06 -33.78
N ARG A 677 18.69 -2.36 -34.62
CA ARG A 677 17.29 -2.59 -34.30
C ARG A 677 17.07 -4.00 -33.74
N TYR A 678 16.41 -4.06 -32.59
CA TYR A 678 15.95 -5.29 -31.95
C TYR A 678 14.45 -5.20 -31.65
N ILE A 679 13.77 -6.33 -31.79
CA ILE A 679 12.33 -6.45 -31.54
C ILE A 679 12.12 -7.48 -30.44
N ILE A 680 11.35 -7.12 -29.41
CA ILE A 680 10.84 -8.04 -28.39
C ILE A 680 9.33 -8.18 -28.61
N GLN A 681 8.86 -9.37 -28.94
CA GLN A 681 7.46 -9.61 -29.32
C GLN A 681 6.86 -10.86 -28.66
N ALA A 682 5.56 -10.80 -28.34
CA ALA A 682 4.82 -11.90 -27.72
C ALA A 682 4.06 -12.71 -28.78
N MET A 683 4.39 -13.99 -28.92
CA MET A 683 3.69 -14.90 -29.84
C MET A 683 2.72 -15.83 -29.08
N PRO A 684 1.53 -16.15 -29.62
CA PRO A 684 0.61 -17.13 -29.04
C PRO A 684 1.26 -18.53 -28.95
N ALA A 685 0.90 -19.28 -27.90
CA ALA A 685 1.30 -20.67 -27.68
C ALA A 685 0.07 -21.52 -27.25
N PRO A 686 0.12 -22.85 -27.36
CA PRO A 686 -0.97 -23.75 -26.96
C PRO A 686 -1.42 -23.50 -25.51
N GLY A 687 -2.73 -23.62 -25.24
CA GLY A 687 -3.31 -23.39 -23.91
C GLY A 687 -3.54 -21.92 -23.54
N GLY A 688 -3.50 -21.00 -24.52
CA GLY A 688 -3.81 -19.57 -24.31
C GLY A 688 -2.66 -18.75 -23.72
N GLN A 689 -1.48 -19.35 -23.53
CA GLN A 689 -0.28 -18.65 -23.05
C GLN A 689 0.44 -17.90 -24.18
N ARG A 690 1.23 -16.86 -23.85
CA ARG A 690 2.10 -16.15 -24.81
C ARG A 690 3.57 -16.31 -24.44
N VAL A 691 4.41 -16.52 -25.44
CA VAL A 691 5.87 -16.63 -25.29
C VAL A 691 6.54 -15.38 -25.86
N TRP A 692 7.43 -14.76 -25.08
CA TRP A 692 8.19 -13.60 -25.52
C TRP A 692 9.47 -14.02 -26.23
N LEU A 693 9.72 -13.38 -27.37
CA LEU A 693 10.86 -13.63 -28.23
C LEU A 693 11.59 -12.31 -28.51
N ILE A 694 12.92 -12.35 -28.53
CA ILE A 694 13.77 -11.26 -29.02
C ILE A 694 14.40 -11.64 -30.36
N THR A 695 14.43 -10.70 -31.29
CA THR A 695 15.01 -10.86 -32.63
C THR A 695 15.83 -9.63 -33.04
N LYS A 696 16.75 -9.82 -33.98
CA LYS A 696 17.47 -8.75 -34.68
C LYS A 696 17.15 -8.84 -36.17
N PRO A 697 16.06 -8.20 -36.63
CA PRO A 697 15.57 -8.35 -38.00
C PRO A 697 16.63 -7.96 -39.04
N ARG A 698 16.57 -8.56 -40.25
CA ARG A 698 17.42 -8.11 -41.36
C ARG A 698 17.12 -6.67 -41.75
N ASP A 699 15.84 -6.30 -41.78
CA ASP A 699 15.41 -4.93 -42.01
C ASP A 699 15.59 -4.10 -40.74
N GLN A 700 16.54 -3.17 -40.82
CA GLN A 700 16.90 -2.27 -39.73
C GLN A 700 16.12 -0.95 -39.76
N ARG A 701 15.21 -0.76 -40.74
CA ARG A 701 14.33 0.41 -40.78
C ARG A 701 13.32 0.39 -39.61
N PRO A 702 13.05 1.55 -38.99
CA PRO A 702 12.07 1.66 -37.91
C PRO A 702 10.64 1.31 -38.32
N TYR A 703 9.89 0.69 -37.41
CA TYR A 703 8.50 0.28 -37.67
C TYR A 703 7.63 1.46 -38.13
N ALA A 704 7.78 2.62 -37.49
CA ALA A 704 7.04 3.85 -37.80
C ALA A 704 7.37 4.49 -39.16
N GLU A 705 8.41 4.03 -39.88
CA GLU A 705 8.70 4.46 -41.26
C GLU A 705 8.07 3.53 -42.31
N THR A 706 7.66 2.33 -41.89
CA THR A 706 7.16 1.28 -42.79
C THR A 706 5.68 1.01 -42.62
N HIS A 707 5.04 1.63 -41.62
CA HIS A 707 3.63 1.47 -41.28
C HIS A 707 2.99 2.84 -41.06
N ASP A 708 1.76 2.97 -41.51
CA ASP A 708 0.94 4.14 -41.23
C ASP A 708 0.40 4.11 -39.78
N LEU A 709 0.34 5.28 -39.15
CA LEU A 709 -0.09 5.38 -37.75
C LEU A 709 -1.57 5.05 -37.58
N ASP A 710 -2.42 5.54 -38.49
CA ASP A 710 -3.87 5.40 -38.36
C ASP A 710 -4.30 3.95 -38.60
N ASP A 711 -3.67 3.27 -39.55
CA ASP A 711 -3.87 1.84 -39.79
C ASP A 711 -3.47 1.00 -38.56
N VAL A 712 -2.34 1.34 -37.93
CA VAL A 712 -1.88 0.66 -36.72
C VAL A 712 -2.82 0.94 -35.54
N VAL A 713 -3.29 2.18 -35.38
CA VAL A 713 -4.28 2.55 -34.35
C VAL A 713 -5.58 1.78 -34.54
N LYS A 714 -6.10 1.70 -35.77
CA LYS A 714 -7.31 0.93 -36.11
C LYS A 714 -7.15 -0.55 -35.77
N SER A 715 -6.06 -1.15 -36.23
CA SER A 715 -5.76 -2.58 -35.99
C SER A 715 -5.65 -2.89 -34.49
N LEU A 716 -4.88 -2.10 -33.75
CA LEU A 716 -4.69 -2.31 -32.31
C LEU A 716 -5.97 -2.10 -31.49
N LYS A 717 -6.82 -1.14 -31.88
CA LYS A 717 -8.15 -0.95 -31.28
C LYS A 717 -9.04 -2.18 -31.47
N ARG A 718 -9.10 -2.73 -32.69
CA ARG A 718 -9.84 -3.96 -33.00
C ARG A 718 -9.36 -5.13 -32.15
N ASP A 719 -8.04 -5.22 -31.94
CA ASP A 719 -7.42 -6.28 -31.14
C ASP A 719 -7.48 -6.02 -29.61
N GLY A 720 -8.19 -4.98 -29.17
CA GLY A 720 -8.45 -4.68 -27.76
C GLY A 720 -7.27 -4.07 -27.01
N HIS A 721 -6.33 -3.42 -27.70
CA HIS A 721 -5.23 -2.70 -27.06
C HIS A 721 -5.68 -1.32 -26.52
N GLU A 722 -5.16 -0.95 -25.35
CA GLU A 722 -5.49 0.34 -24.73
C GLU A 722 -4.50 1.47 -25.07
N PHE A 723 -3.23 1.14 -25.32
CA PHE A 723 -2.17 2.13 -25.50
C PHE A 723 -1.23 1.75 -26.65
N LEU A 724 -0.70 2.78 -27.32
CA LEU A 724 0.34 2.69 -28.32
C LEU A 724 1.42 3.75 -28.01
N VAL A 725 2.69 3.34 -27.98
CA VAL A 725 3.81 4.29 -28.02
C VAL A 725 4.30 4.35 -29.46
N TRP A 726 4.21 5.54 -30.06
CA TRP A 726 4.65 5.78 -31.43
C TRP A 726 5.87 6.70 -31.45
N ALA A 727 6.95 6.25 -32.06
CA ALA A 727 8.18 7.02 -32.17
C ALA A 727 8.75 6.93 -33.59
N ARG A 728 8.66 8.03 -34.35
CA ARG A 728 9.39 8.17 -35.61
C ARG A 728 10.86 8.49 -35.34
N PRO A 729 11.75 8.17 -36.28
CA PRO A 729 13.17 8.55 -36.18
C PRO A 729 13.31 10.07 -36.01
N GLY A 730 14.19 10.49 -35.10
CA GLY A 730 14.36 11.90 -34.74
C GLY A 730 13.27 12.50 -33.83
N GLU A 731 12.06 11.94 -33.77
CA GLU A 731 10.97 12.46 -32.94
C GLU A 731 10.99 11.92 -31.50
N ARG A 732 10.31 12.64 -30.60
CA ARG A 732 10.05 12.15 -29.24
C ARG A 732 8.91 11.12 -29.27
N PRO A 733 8.98 10.03 -28.48
CA PRO A 733 7.91 9.04 -28.40
C PRO A 733 6.62 9.69 -27.88
N ARG A 734 5.51 9.38 -28.54
CA ARG A 734 4.16 9.80 -28.18
C ARG A 734 3.39 8.62 -27.61
N LEU A 735 2.83 8.77 -26.41
CA LEU A 735 1.88 7.80 -25.85
C LEU A 735 0.47 8.17 -26.32
N ILE A 736 -0.13 7.29 -27.09
CA ILE A 736 -1.49 7.42 -27.64
C ILE A 736 -2.41 6.52 -26.82
N ASP A 737 -3.44 7.13 -26.22
CA ASP A 737 -4.54 6.42 -25.56
C ASP A 737 -5.56 5.99 -26.62
N LEU A 738 -5.54 4.72 -27.00
CA LEU A 738 -6.37 4.17 -28.06
C LEU A 738 -7.87 4.20 -27.70
N ARG A 739 -8.21 4.37 -26.41
CA ARG A 739 -9.59 4.54 -25.95
C ARG A 739 -10.14 5.94 -26.24
N LYS A 740 -9.25 6.91 -26.50
CA LYS A 740 -9.58 8.33 -26.74
C LYS A 740 -9.22 8.84 -28.13
N ALA A 741 -8.44 8.08 -28.90
CA ALA A 741 -8.08 8.47 -30.25
C ALA A 741 -9.33 8.45 -31.16
N ASP A 742 -9.73 9.58 -31.71
CA ASP A 742 -10.79 9.65 -32.71
C ASP A 742 -10.30 8.90 -33.96
N VAL A 743 -11.02 7.84 -34.35
CA VAL A 743 -10.81 7.19 -35.64
C VAL A 743 -11.80 7.86 -36.57
N GLU A 744 -11.30 8.56 -37.60
CA GLU A 744 -12.17 8.99 -38.69
C GLU A 744 -12.93 7.76 -39.21
N LYS A 745 -14.27 7.84 -39.16
CA LYS A 745 -15.20 6.81 -39.62
C LYS A 745 -14.84 6.43 -41.05
N GLY A 746 -14.22 5.27 -41.21
CA GLY A 746 -14.17 4.52 -42.45
C GLY A 746 -14.90 3.22 -42.20
N ASP A 747 -16.08 3.13 -42.80
CA ASP A 747 -17.06 2.05 -42.92
C ASP A 747 -16.64 0.63 -42.49
N GLU A 748 -17.30 0.09 -41.46
CA GLU A 748 -18.24 -1.05 -41.52
C GLU A 748 -18.64 -1.52 -40.09
N ASP A 749 -19.90 -1.23 -39.75
CA ASP A 749 -20.83 -1.77 -38.74
C ASP A 749 -20.37 -2.24 -37.35
N VAL A 750 -20.36 -1.30 -36.39
CA VAL A 750 -20.90 -1.51 -35.04
C VAL A 750 -21.75 -0.29 -34.68
N GLU A 751 -23.08 -0.42 -34.72
CA GLU A 751 -23.99 0.65 -34.31
C GLU A 751 -23.79 0.98 -32.82
N THR A 752 -23.15 2.13 -32.54
CA THR A 752 -23.14 2.73 -31.21
C THR A 752 -24.28 3.73 -31.16
N VAL A 753 -25.22 3.56 -30.22
CA VAL A 753 -26.38 4.45 -30.10
C VAL A 753 -26.17 5.42 -28.94
N GLU A 754 -26.33 6.71 -29.21
CA GLU A 754 -26.34 7.79 -28.22
C GLU A 754 -27.76 7.89 -27.63
N LYS A 755 -27.91 7.68 -26.31
CA LYS A 755 -29.21 7.70 -25.64
C LYS A 755 -29.35 8.97 -24.79
N SER A 756 -30.45 9.68 -24.99
CA SER A 756 -30.85 10.85 -24.19
C SER A 756 -32.24 10.63 -23.61
N TYR A 757 -32.37 10.70 -22.29
CA TYR A 757 -33.67 10.74 -21.61
C TYR A 757 -33.95 12.20 -21.30
N GLU A 758 -35.12 12.74 -21.68
CA GLU A 758 -35.56 14.08 -21.29
C GLU A 758 -36.79 13.96 -20.43
N VAL A 759 -36.75 14.55 -19.23
CA VAL A 759 -37.87 14.53 -18.30
C VAL A 759 -38.13 15.93 -17.79
N THR A 760 -39.37 16.39 -17.96
CA THR A 760 -39.80 17.76 -17.66
C THR A 760 -39.64 18.09 -16.17
N PHE A 761 -39.35 19.34 -15.85
CA PHE A 761 -39.37 19.86 -14.49
C PHE A 761 -40.77 19.67 -13.90
N ALA A 762 -40.83 18.99 -12.77
CA ALA A 762 -42.08 18.70 -12.08
C ALA A 762 -42.55 19.92 -11.29
N LYS A 763 -41.64 20.70 -10.69
CA LYS A 763 -41.98 21.88 -9.89
C LYS A 763 -40.89 22.95 -9.99
N VAL A 764 -41.30 24.21 -10.11
CA VAL A 764 -40.41 25.39 -10.04
C VAL A 764 -40.89 26.28 -8.89
N ASP A 765 -40.05 26.46 -7.87
CA ASP A 765 -40.31 27.35 -6.74
C ASP A 765 -39.66 28.72 -7.03
N GLY A 766 -40.51 29.67 -7.40
CA GLY A 766 -40.16 31.03 -7.80
C GLY A 766 -39.32 31.78 -6.77
N ASP A 767 -39.72 31.66 -5.50
CA ASP A 767 -39.20 32.47 -4.38
C ASP A 767 -37.88 31.92 -3.85
N ARG A 768 -37.68 30.59 -3.94
CA ARG A 768 -36.47 29.91 -3.45
C ARG A 768 -35.46 29.59 -4.55
N GLN A 769 -35.78 29.88 -5.80
CA GLN A 769 -35.00 29.53 -6.99
C GLN A 769 -34.68 28.02 -7.11
N LEU A 770 -35.64 27.18 -6.72
CA LEU A 770 -35.49 25.72 -6.75
C LEU A 770 -36.25 25.13 -7.93
N VAL A 771 -35.61 24.20 -8.63
CA VAL A 771 -36.24 23.41 -9.69
C VAL A 771 -36.15 21.94 -9.31
N THR A 772 -37.31 21.29 -9.23
CA THR A 772 -37.44 19.86 -8.97
C THR A 772 -37.94 19.16 -10.21
N GLY A 773 -37.34 18.05 -10.58
CA GLY A 773 -37.74 17.25 -11.72
C GLY A 773 -37.44 15.78 -11.50
N VAL A 774 -38.17 14.92 -12.20
CA VAL A 774 -37.80 13.52 -12.37
C VAL A 774 -36.65 13.47 -13.37
N VAL A 775 -35.66 12.61 -13.16
CA VAL A 775 -34.50 12.41 -14.06
C VAL A 775 -34.68 11.14 -14.88
N LEU A 776 -35.16 10.07 -14.23
CA LEU A 776 -35.55 8.80 -14.84
C LEU A 776 -36.75 8.22 -14.11
N GLU A 777 -37.65 7.55 -14.83
CA GLU A 777 -38.83 6.89 -14.29
C GLU A 777 -38.89 5.42 -14.78
N PRO A 778 -39.14 4.44 -13.88
CA PRO A 778 -39.19 3.03 -14.27
C PRO A 778 -40.40 2.72 -15.16
N ASP A 779 -40.23 1.68 -15.98
CA ASP A 779 -41.28 1.13 -16.85
C ASP A 779 -41.89 2.16 -17.82
N THR A 780 -41.16 3.25 -18.09
CA THR A 780 -41.53 4.28 -19.06
C THR A 780 -40.67 4.08 -20.30
N VAL A 781 -41.35 3.83 -21.42
CA VAL A 781 -40.72 3.65 -22.73
C VAL A 781 -40.23 5.01 -23.22
N ASP A 782 -38.94 5.11 -23.55
CA ASP A 782 -38.37 6.34 -24.09
C ASP A 782 -38.74 6.58 -25.56
N ALA A 783 -38.30 7.71 -26.13
CA ALA A 783 -38.54 8.07 -27.53
C ALA A 783 -37.91 7.09 -28.55
N HIS A 784 -37.09 6.15 -28.09
CA HIS A 784 -36.40 5.13 -28.89
C HIS A 784 -36.92 3.70 -28.63
N GLY A 785 -37.92 3.54 -27.74
CA GLY A 785 -38.56 2.26 -27.47
C GLY A 785 -37.96 1.46 -26.31
N ASP A 786 -37.00 2.01 -25.56
CA ASP A 786 -36.31 1.30 -24.48
C ASP A 786 -36.95 1.55 -23.11
N VAL A 787 -36.85 0.56 -22.21
CA VAL A 787 -37.32 0.63 -20.82
C VAL A 787 -36.13 0.47 -19.88
N VAL A 788 -36.01 1.34 -18.89
CA VAL A 788 -34.97 1.26 -17.85
C VAL A 788 -35.57 0.67 -16.58
N SER A 789 -34.92 -0.35 -16.02
CA SER A 789 -35.39 -1.00 -14.79
C SER A 789 -35.18 -0.13 -13.54
N ARG A 790 -35.97 -0.39 -12.48
CA ARG A 790 -35.83 0.30 -11.19
C ARG A 790 -34.41 0.18 -10.62
N GLU A 791 -33.81 -1.01 -10.71
CA GLU A 791 -32.47 -1.30 -10.21
C GLU A 791 -31.40 -0.48 -10.93
N GLU A 792 -31.54 -0.31 -12.26
CA GLU A 792 -30.63 0.50 -13.06
C GLU A 792 -30.76 1.99 -12.74
N ILE A 793 -31.98 2.47 -12.50
CA ILE A 793 -32.27 3.86 -12.09
C ILE A 793 -31.63 4.15 -10.72
N GLU A 794 -31.81 3.25 -9.75
CA GLU A 794 -31.20 3.38 -8.41
C GLU A 794 -29.67 3.40 -8.49
N GLN A 795 -29.07 2.50 -9.27
CA GLN A 795 -27.62 2.48 -9.48
C GLN A 795 -27.11 3.73 -10.20
N ALA A 796 -27.87 4.27 -11.15
CA ALA A 796 -27.53 5.52 -11.84
C ALA A 796 -27.57 6.71 -10.88
N ALA A 797 -28.63 6.85 -10.10
CA ALA A 797 -28.80 7.91 -9.10
C ALA A 797 -27.68 7.88 -8.03
N HIS A 798 -27.41 6.70 -7.47
CA HIS A 798 -26.35 6.53 -6.47
C HIS A 798 -24.95 6.81 -7.04
N ARG A 799 -24.66 6.34 -8.26
CA ARG A 799 -23.38 6.66 -8.92
C ARG A 799 -23.23 8.15 -9.20
N PHE A 800 -24.29 8.82 -9.65
CA PHE A 800 -24.27 10.27 -9.88
C PHE A 800 -23.95 11.02 -8.58
N LEU A 801 -24.60 10.67 -7.47
CA LEU A 801 -24.33 11.27 -6.16
C LEU A 801 -22.93 11.00 -5.65
N VAL A 802 -22.42 9.77 -5.80
CA VAL A 802 -21.09 9.41 -5.29
C VAL A 802 -19.97 10.04 -6.13
N ARG A 803 -20.14 10.14 -7.46
CA ARG A 803 -19.03 10.42 -8.38
C ARG A 803 -19.05 11.79 -9.04
N SER A 804 -20.22 12.41 -9.24
CA SER A 804 -20.32 13.60 -10.10
C SER A 804 -20.99 14.78 -9.39
N ARG A 805 -22.28 14.66 -9.04
CA ARG A 805 -23.14 15.78 -8.60
C ARG A 805 -23.13 17.01 -9.52
N LEU A 806 -22.58 16.89 -10.73
CA LEU A 806 -22.40 17.99 -11.68
C LEU A 806 -23.58 18.02 -12.64
N VAL A 807 -24.32 19.13 -12.63
CA VAL A 807 -25.39 19.40 -13.59
C VAL A 807 -24.80 20.14 -14.79
N GLY A 808 -25.05 19.64 -16.00
CA GLY A 808 -24.60 20.25 -17.25
C GLY A 808 -25.73 20.96 -17.98
N LEU A 809 -25.42 22.04 -18.69
CA LEU A 809 -26.31 22.61 -19.72
C LEU A 809 -26.12 21.80 -21.00
N GLN A 810 -27.14 21.02 -21.37
CA GLN A 810 -27.17 20.21 -22.60
C GLN A 810 -25.92 19.35 -22.81
N HIS A 811 -25.35 18.81 -21.74
CA HIS A 811 -24.13 17.97 -21.76
C HIS A 811 -22.86 18.62 -22.35
N ARG A 812 -22.86 19.94 -22.60
CA ARG A 812 -21.73 20.66 -23.22
C ARG A 812 -20.86 21.42 -22.22
N ARG A 813 -21.49 22.02 -21.21
CA ARG A 813 -20.80 22.82 -20.20
C ARG A 813 -21.48 22.69 -18.84
N ARG A 814 -20.73 22.89 -17.77
CA ARG A 814 -21.28 22.88 -16.41
C ARG A 814 -22.32 23.98 -16.24
N ALA A 815 -23.47 23.64 -15.66
CA ALA A 815 -24.48 24.61 -15.27
C ALA A 815 -24.08 25.30 -13.95
N PRO A 816 -24.30 26.61 -13.80
CA PRO A 816 -24.18 27.31 -12.52
C PRO A 816 -25.38 26.99 -11.60
N ALA A 817 -25.51 25.73 -11.23
CA ALA A 817 -26.57 25.20 -10.37
C ALA A 817 -26.01 24.11 -9.44
N GLU A 818 -26.60 23.99 -8.25
CA GLU A 818 -26.18 23.03 -7.23
C GLU A 818 -27.29 22.03 -6.92
N VAL A 819 -26.96 20.74 -6.85
CA VAL A 819 -27.91 19.71 -6.42
C VAL A 819 -28.14 19.86 -4.92
N VAL A 820 -29.39 20.06 -4.51
CA VAL A 820 -29.77 20.21 -3.09
C VAL A 820 -30.51 18.99 -2.56
N GLU A 821 -31.20 18.24 -3.43
CA GLU A 821 -31.86 16.98 -3.09
C GLU A 821 -31.76 16.00 -4.27
N SER A 822 -31.61 14.72 -3.98
CA SER A 822 -31.62 13.65 -4.98
C SER A 822 -31.95 12.33 -4.29
N TYR A 823 -33.03 11.68 -4.72
CA TYR A 823 -33.52 10.47 -4.07
C TYR A 823 -34.31 9.58 -5.03
N ILE A 824 -34.50 8.32 -4.63
CA ILE A 824 -35.41 7.39 -5.29
C ILE A 824 -36.79 7.50 -4.65
N ALA A 825 -37.83 7.68 -5.46
CA ALA A 825 -39.21 7.78 -5.03
C ALA A 825 -39.62 6.52 -4.23
N PRO A 826 -39.92 6.63 -2.92
CA PRO A 826 -40.16 5.47 -2.06
C PRO A 826 -41.57 4.87 -2.21
N ARG A 827 -42.47 5.58 -2.90
CA ARG A 827 -43.83 5.20 -3.28
C ARG A 827 -44.29 6.10 -4.43
N ASP A 828 -45.43 5.81 -5.03
CA ASP A 828 -46.08 6.77 -5.92
C ASP A 828 -46.52 8.04 -5.17
N PHE A 829 -46.26 9.23 -5.70
CA PHE A 829 -46.73 10.50 -5.13
C PHE A 829 -46.95 11.58 -6.19
N GLU A 830 -47.67 12.65 -5.84
CA GLU A 830 -47.85 13.81 -6.72
C GLU A 830 -46.76 14.86 -6.50
N LEU A 831 -46.18 15.36 -7.59
CA LEU A 831 -45.18 16.42 -7.57
C LEU A 831 -45.48 17.44 -8.67
N GLY A 832 -45.82 18.67 -8.25
CA GLY A 832 -46.10 19.81 -9.12
C GLY A 832 -47.15 19.57 -10.21
N GLY A 833 -48.21 18.82 -9.87
CA GLY A 833 -49.36 18.57 -10.73
C GLY A 833 -49.26 17.29 -11.58
N GLY A 834 -48.13 16.57 -11.53
CA GLY A 834 -47.94 15.27 -12.17
C GLY A 834 -47.74 14.14 -11.15
N ARG A 835 -48.06 12.90 -11.55
CA ARG A 835 -47.80 11.69 -10.76
C ARG A 835 -46.37 11.21 -11.01
N VAL A 836 -45.61 10.97 -9.93
CA VAL A 836 -44.28 10.35 -9.94
C VAL A 836 -44.42 8.92 -9.46
N LYS A 837 -43.92 7.95 -10.25
CA LYS A 837 -43.95 6.52 -9.88
C LYS A 837 -42.92 6.17 -8.80
N GLU A 838 -43.20 5.14 -8.01
CA GLU A 838 -42.26 4.51 -7.10
C GLU A 838 -41.05 3.96 -7.87
N GLY A 839 -39.84 4.27 -7.41
CA GLY A 839 -38.58 3.91 -8.08
C GLY A 839 -38.03 4.96 -9.04
N SER A 840 -38.78 6.04 -9.31
CA SER A 840 -38.27 7.18 -10.09
C SER A 840 -37.13 7.89 -9.38
N TRP A 841 -36.13 8.32 -10.13
CA TRP A 841 -35.08 9.21 -9.62
C TRP A 841 -35.56 10.66 -9.69
N VAL A 842 -35.70 11.30 -8.53
CA VAL A 842 -36.12 12.70 -8.39
C VAL A 842 -34.94 13.54 -7.93
N MET A 843 -34.77 14.72 -8.52
CA MET A 843 -33.68 15.64 -8.20
C MET A 843 -34.18 17.09 -8.07
N THR A 844 -33.66 17.79 -7.06
CA THR A 844 -33.85 19.23 -6.85
C THR A 844 -32.53 19.97 -7.02
N VAL A 845 -32.54 21.04 -7.81
CA VAL A 845 -31.39 21.91 -8.01
C VAL A 845 -31.71 23.35 -7.60
N HIS A 846 -30.73 24.02 -7.00
CA HIS A 846 -30.78 25.43 -6.69
C HIS A 846 -30.02 26.22 -7.75
N VAL A 847 -30.70 27.17 -8.40
CA VAL A 847 -30.16 27.98 -9.50
C VAL A 847 -29.96 29.42 -9.02
N ARG A 848 -28.74 29.73 -8.58
CA ARG A 848 -28.38 31.07 -8.09
C ARG A 848 -28.05 32.06 -9.21
N ASP A 849 -27.79 31.55 -10.41
CA ASP A 849 -27.47 32.37 -11.57
C ASP A 849 -28.73 33.01 -12.17
N ALA A 850 -28.73 34.35 -12.26
CA ALA A 850 -29.92 35.12 -12.65
C ALA A 850 -30.33 34.88 -14.11
N ASP A 851 -29.37 34.66 -15.01
CA ASP A 851 -29.62 34.47 -16.44
C ASP A 851 -30.18 33.06 -16.73
N LEU A 852 -29.61 32.05 -16.09
CA LEU A 852 -30.13 30.68 -16.15
C LEU A 852 -31.51 30.60 -15.49
N TRP A 853 -31.72 31.28 -14.37
CA TRP A 853 -33.03 31.34 -13.72
C TRP A 853 -34.09 31.99 -14.60
N LYS A 854 -33.75 33.10 -15.27
CA LYS A 854 -34.62 33.76 -16.25
C LYS A 854 -34.94 32.82 -17.43
N ALA A 855 -33.94 32.10 -17.95
CA ALA A 855 -34.13 31.14 -19.03
C ALA A 855 -35.06 29.98 -18.67
N ILE A 856 -34.99 29.48 -17.43
CA ILE A 856 -35.91 28.45 -16.92
C ILE A 856 -37.34 29.00 -16.81
N LYS A 857 -37.52 30.21 -16.26
CA LYS A 857 -38.85 30.85 -16.15
C LYS A 857 -39.49 31.15 -17.51
N GLU A 858 -38.68 31.43 -18.53
CA GLU A 858 -39.13 31.64 -19.92
C GLU A 858 -39.36 30.32 -20.68
N GLY A 859 -39.17 29.16 -20.04
CA GLY A 859 -39.39 27.85 -20.66
C GLY A 859 -38.31 27.43 -21.66
N ARG A 860 -37.15 28.08 -21.68
CA ARG A 860 -36.02 27.71 -22.56
C ARG A 860 -35.29 26.44 -22.10
N TYR A 861 -35.41 26.11 -20.82
CA TYR A 861 -35.03 24.82 -20.26
C TYR A 861 -36.24 24.27 -19.53
N THR A 862 -36.68 23.09 -19.93
CA THR A 862 -37.96 22.52 -19.48
C THR A 862 -37.78 21.25 -18.65
N GLY A 863 -36.57 20.69 -18.54
CA GLY A 863 -36.35 19.39 -17.91
C GLY A 863 -34.90 19.04 -17.62
N PHE A 864 -34.71 17.93 -16.92
CA PHE A 864 -33.41 17.26 -16.79
C PHE A 864 -33.20 16.28 -17.94
N SER A 865 -31.94 16.08 -18.30
CA SER A 865 -31.57 15.04 -19.24
C SER A 865 -30.36 14.24 -18.76
N ILE A 866 -30.34 12.94 -19.06
CA ILE A 866 -29.17 12.06 -18.88
C ILE A 866 -28.61 11.70 -20.25
N GLY A 867 -27.29 11.84 -20.42
CA GLY A 867 -26.59 11.45 -21.64
C GLY A 867 -25.74 10.22 -21.40
N GLY A 868 -25.84 9.21 -22.28
CA GLY A 868 -25.03 7.99 -22.22
C GLY A 868 -24.93 7.29 -23.57
N THR A 869 -23.88 6.49 -23.76
CA THR A 869 -23.71 5.65 -24.96
C THR A 869 -23.95 4.18 -24.62
N GLY A 870 -24.70 3.48 -25.46
CA GLY A 870 -25.05 2.07 -25.29
C GLY A 870 -24.75 1.24 -26.55
N VAL A 871 -24.57 -0.07 -26.36
CA VAL A 871 -24.45 -1.05 -27.45
C VAL A 871 -25.72 -1.89 -27.45
N ARG A 872 -26.39 -2.00 -28.60
CA ARG A 872 -27.59 -2.82 -28.76
C ARG A 872 -27.19 -4.29 -28.83
N VAL A 873 -27.88 -5.13 -28.07
CA VAL A 873 -27.75 -6.60 -28.13
C VAL A 873 -29.13 -7.16 -28.34
N ASP A 874 -29.33 -7.89 -29.43
CA ASP A 874 -30.61 -8.55 -29.72
C ASP A 874 -30.87 -9.64 -28.67
N ALA A 875 -32.12 -9.75 -28.24
CA ALA A 875 -32.55 -10.75 -27.27
C ALA A 875 -32.78 -12.11 -27.97
N GLU A 876 -32.17 -13.18 -27.46
CA GLU A 876 -32.50 -14.58 -27.79
C GLU A 876 -33.81 -15.03 -27.15
#